data_AF-A0A523YV44-F1
#
_entry.id   AF-A0A523YV44-F1
#
_cell.length_a   1.000
_cell.length_b   1.000
_cell.length_c   1.000
_cell.angle_alpha   90.00
_cell.angle_beta   90.00
_cell.angle_gamma   90.00
#
_symmetry.space_group_name_H-M   'P 1'
#
loop_
_entity.id
_entity.type
_entity.pdbx_description
1 polymer ?
#
loop_
_entity_poly.entity_id
_entity_poly.type
_entity_poly.pdbx_seq_one_letter_code
_entity_poly.pdbx_strand_id
1 'polypeptide(L)'
;YYIGIDAGSVSVNAVVVNNKGELIFEYPYKRHFGGVETSVFEIVNELYSRFDFEKIRSLAFTGNHGRIISDRIGGFYEFESITQILGSVFLQPDVRTIISMGGQDTALYILKYNGGKWDLDDFNTNSPCASGTGSFIDQQAERLASSIYGKDFDASEAHITKILEDFITLGLKSKNPARVACRCTVFTKSDMIHLQNKGEKLEDIIAGLHVGNASNYLSTIVSNRLLPKPILFIGGLTMNGLQVQAFRDHFPEIIVPKHSTSVGALGVTLQAKELDIANKPDLDELKSMTEKGAFSFSAAPKLELIKTHFPEDNEVKVLSKRRKRIPVFLGIDIGSTTTKYALINEKREIIDKEYRQTMGKPIEVTQTLLNILKNRCGNLIDIKGVTTTGSGRMVVGDFLNADLIIDEITAHARGAVEIDPMIDTVFEIGGQDSKYISISNTHPLDFDMNKVCAAGTGSFLHELANKNGINIVKEFQQLALLSKNPIKLTERCTVFMESDLVSYAQKGGYKNDLIAGLCYAIVYNYLNRVVENKKVGERIMFLGGPSLNKAIVAAFEAVLGKGILIPKHREVLGGFGAAISVQEKMEKQHKKASVFRGLEETINDQLDYKEAICHANPQCHNECKLKIYNFSGRKSIWGGECGRYEIRGQYGQKKEDYFKLRDTIWERHLKGLYHELGDLKSGAEEDKKGIFEIDGRPTIGMQRALYSHQTALFWASFFDKIGLRLVLTPKTNDRISKLGIESMTTETCYPVKVSHGHVIDLIGNTRYLFLPNIINLPSKGEEKKSYYCPLVSGNQYMVKTALGLKDTDILNPTVHLKYNPDLLSIELHEQIGKTLRASLSKIKEALDVAFSRQQDFENEMYKKCAEITSFLVDNQPLVVVTGRPYNLYDEKLNLRIGQNMSKIGLTALPMDFFDIRDIDLSDFPKMYWSMGARILKIAKLIKNTPNFFGLHLTNFSCGPDSFNEHFYKYIMGEKPYLILELDEHTAVAGVMTRLEAFKNVIQSVQKIEAIQTQTAKFTAMGS
;
A
#
# COMPACT_ATOMS: atom_id res chain seq x y z
N TYR A 1 -43.74 11.99 26.19
CA TYR A 1 -42.79 11.83 25.06
C TYR A 1 -41.51 11.23 25.56
N TYR A 2 -40.86 10.44 24.73
CA TYR A 2 -39.52 9.90 24.93
C TYR A 2 -38.62 10.54 23.89
N ILE A 3 -37.50 11.12 24.32
CA ILE A 3 -36.48 11.68 23.43
C ILE A 3 -35.31 10.72 23.41
N GLY A 4 -34.87 10.33 22.22
CA GLY A 4 -33.69 9.48 22.02
C GLY A 4 -32.65 10.25 21.25
N ILE A 5 -31.41 10.15 21.70
CA ILE A 5 -30.26 10.79 21.10
C ILE A 5 -29.22 9.72 20.82
N ASP A 6 -28.82 9.62 19.57
CA ASP A 6 -27.66 8.85 19.15
C ASP A 6 -26.48 9.80 18.98
N ALA A 7 -25.58 9.80 19.96
CA ALA A 7 -24.37 10.61 19.96
C ALA A 7 -23.21 9.79 19.42
N GLY A 8 -23.18 9.67 18.09
CA GLY A 8 -22.22 8.88 17.32
C GLY A 8 -20.81 9.49 17.26
N SER A 9 -19.97 8.93 16.40
CA SER A 9 -18.57 9.36 16.20
C SER A 9 -18.42 10.63 15.35
N VAL A 10 -19.39 10.91 14.47
CA VAL A 10 -19.36 12.05 13.51
C VAL A 10 -20.61 12.91 13.57
N SER A 11 -21.74 12.37 14.03
CA SER A 11 -23.05 13.02 14.05
C SER A 11 -23.83 12.75 15.33
N VAL A 12 -24.79 13.63 15.58
CA VAL A 12 -25.81 13.49 16.62
C VAL A 12 -27.16 13.41 15.92
N ASN A 13 -27.89 12.32 16.16
CA ASN A 13 -29.23 12.10 15.63
C ASN A 13 -30.22 12.09 16.78
N ALA A 14 -31.41 12.66 16.59
CA ALA A 14 -32.42 12.67 17.65
C ALA A 14 -33.82 12.40 17.12
N VAL A 15 -34.62 11.72 17.93
CA VAL A 15 -36.03 11.45 17.62
C VAL A 15 -36.91 11.64 18.85
N VAL A 16 -38.20 11.87 18.61
CA VAL A 16 -39.23 12.00 19.63
C VAL A 16 -40.34 11.01 19.36
N VAL A 17 -40.60 10.14 20.34
CA VAL A 17 -41.65 9.11 20.29
C VAL A 17 -42.72 9.40 21.34
N ASN A 18 -44.00 9.20 21.00
CA ASN A 18 -45.09 9.36 21.96
C ASN A 18 -45.29 8.10 22.83
N ASN A 19 -46.21 8.17 23.80
CA ASN A 19 -46.48 7.01 24.68
C ASN A 19 -47.09 5.79 23.96
N LYS A 20 -47.61 5.97 22.73
CA LYS A 20 -48.08 4.86 21.88
C LYS A 20 -46.95 4.18 21.10
N GLY A 21 -45.73 4.72 21.12
CA GLY A 21 -44.61 4.21 20.34
C GLY A 21 -44.55 4.78 18.91
N GLU A 22 -45.34 5.81 18.59
CA GLU A 22 -45.33 6.45 17.28
C GLU A 22 -44.22 7.50 17.21
N LEU A 23 -43.41 7.46 16.14
CA LEU A 23 -42.41 8.48 15.83
C LEU A 23 -43.11 9.79 15.45
N ILE A 24 -43.01 10.80 16.32
CA ILE A 24 -43.65 12.12 16.14
C ILE A 24 -42.72 13.09 15.42
N PHE A 25 -41.43 13.01 15.70
CA PHE A 25 -40.46 13.94 15.14
C PHE A 25 -39.08 13.29 15.03
N GLU A 26 -38.41 13.57 13.91
CA GLU A 26 -37.01 13.24 13.66
C GLU A 26 -36.27 14.58 13.48
N TYR A 27 -35.23 14.77 14.27
CA TYR A 27 -34.35 15.93 14.16
C TYR A 27 -33.48 15.79 12.91
N PRO A 28 -33.25 16.85 12.12
CA PRO A 28 -32.37 16.79 10.95
C PRO A 28 -30.99 16.24 11.30
N TYR A 29 -30.44 15.37 10.45
CA TYR A 29 -29.09 14.81 10.62
C TYR A 29 -28.06 15.92 10.87
N LYS A 30 -27.41 15.93 12.03
CA LYS A 30 -26.48 16.99 12.44
C LYS A 30 -25.09 16.43 12.68
N ARG A 31 -24.09 16.94 11.97
CA ARG A 31 -22.68 16.61 12.21
C ARG A 31 -22.15 17.49 13.35
N HIS A 32 -21.35 16.93 14.25
CA HIS A 32 -20.89 17.67 15.44
C HIS A 32 -19.46 18.22 15.33
N PHE A 33 -18.67 17.81 14.32
CA PHE A 33 -17.31 18.30 14.05
C PHE A 33 -16.40 18.41 15.30
N GLY A 34 -16.48 17.42 16.19
CA GLY A 34 -15.74 17.38 17.46
C GLY A 34 -16.41 18.05 18.67
N GLY A 35 -17.44 18.88 18.49
CA GLY A 35 -18.24 19.49 19.56
C GLY A 35 -19.49 18.67 19.89
N VAL A 36 -19.31 17.44 20.38
CA VAL A 36 -20.43 16.52 20.64
C VAL A 36 -21.36 17.07 21.71
N GLU A 37 -20.80 17.50 22.84
CA GLU A 37 -21.53 18.05 23.99
C GLU A 37 -22.32 19.29 23.59
N THR A 38 -21.70 20.20 22.83
CA THR A 38 -22.35 21.40 22.30
C THR A 38 -23.51 21.04 21.38
N SER A 39 -23.30 20.09 20.46
CA SER A 39 -24.33 19.67 19.51
C SER A 39 -25.52 18.99 20.21
N VAL A 40 -25.23 18.13 21.20
CA VAL A 40 -26.25 17.49 22.03
C VAL A 40 -27.01 18.54 22.83
N PHE A 41 -26.33 19.50 23.46
CA PHE A 41 -26.95 20.59 24.21
C PHE A 41 -27.92 21.40 23.34
N GLU A 42 -27.50 21.82 22.14
CA GLU A 42 -28.33 22.57 21.21
C GLU A 42 -29.58 21.79 20.80
N ILE A 43 -29.42 20.51 20.43
CA ILE A 43 -30.54 19.63 20.03
C ILE A 43 -31.51 19.44 21.19
N VAL A 44 -31.01 19.13 22.39
CA VAL A 44 -31.84 18.94 23.59
C VAL A 44 -32.60 20.22 23.89
N ASN A 45 -31.94 21.37 23.90
CA ASN A 45 -32.59 22.64 24.22
C ASN A 45 -33.69 23.00 23.22
N GLU A 46 -33.48 22.74 21.92
CA GLU A 46 -34.50 22.94 20.88
C GLU A 46 -35.69 21.99 21.06
N LEU A 47 -35.44 20.70 21.32
CA LEU A 47 -36.50 19.71 21.53
C LEU A 47 -37.33 20.00 22.79
N TYR A 48 -36.69 20.42 23.88
CA TYR A 48 -37.37 20.82 25.11
C TYR A 48 -38.22 22.10 24.92
N SER A 49 -37.72 23.04 24.12
CA SER A 49 -38.50 24.22 23.73
C SER A 49 -39.72 23.87 22.88
N ARG A 50 -39.62 22.81 22.05
CA ARG A 50 -40.68 22.39 21.12
C ARG A 50 -41.76 21.51 21.75
N PHE A 51 -41.41 20.61 22.67
CA PHE A 51 -42.33 19.56 23.16
C PHE A 51 -42.85 19.75 24.59
N ASP A 52 -42.50 20.86 25.25
CA ASP A 52 -42.83 21.19 26.65
C ASP A 52 -42.17 20.21 27.65
N PHE A 53 -41.37 20.76 28.58
CA PHE A 53 -40.55 20.01 29.54
C PHE A 53 -41.39 18.99 30.34
N GLU A 54 -42.59 19.39 30.77
CA GLU A 54 -43.48 18.55 31.59
C GLU A 54 -44.06 17.35 30.83
N LYS A 55 -43.96 17.33 29.49
CA LYS A 55 -44.45 16.22 28.66
C LYS A 55 -43.34 15.25 28.27
N ILE A 56 -42.08 15.53 28.62
CA ILE A 56 -40.94 14.66 28.36
C ILE A 56 -40.75 13.73 29.56
N ARG A 57 -40.93 12.43 29.34
CA ARG A 57 -40.80 11.40 30.38
C ARG A 57 -39.35 10.94 30.54
N SER A 58 -38.63 10.82 29.42
CA SER A 58 -37.26 10.32 29.41
C SER A 58 -36.44 10.97 28.31
N LEU A 59 -35.19 11.27 28.64
CA LEU A 59 -34.10 11.51 27.70
C LEU A 59 -33.17 10.30 27.71
N ALA A 60 -33.00 9.68 26.56
CA ALA A 60 -32.26 8.44 26.39
C ALA A 60 -31.14 8.61 25.36
N PHE A 61 -30.03 7.92 25.57
CA PHE A 61 -28.79 8.06 24.82
C PHE A 61 -28.27 6.73 24.30
N THR A 62 -27.69 6.76 23.11
CA THR A 62 -26.91 5.68 22.52
C THR A 62 -25.69 6.25 21.79
N GLY A 63 -24.87 5.39 21.22
CA GLY A 63 -23.66 5.76 20.49
C GLY A 63 -22.43 5.98 21.37
N ASN A 64 -21.29 6.25 20.73
CA ASN A 64 -19.96 6.30 21.34
C ASN A 64 -19.83 7.33 22.48
N HIS A 65 -20.49 8.48 22.34
CA HIS A 65 -20.45 9.56 23.34
C HIS A 65 -21.67 9.56 24.27
N GLY A 66 -22.72 8.81 23.91
CA GLY A 66 -23.98 8.79 24.63
C GLY A 66 -23.82 8.37 26.09
N ARG A 67 -22.95 7.40 26.37
CA ARG A 67 -22.72 6.91 27.75
C ARG A 67 -22.13 7.97 28.65
N ILE A 68 -21.08 8.66 28.20
CA ILE A 68 -20.38 9.67 29.00
C ILE A 68 -21.32 10.83 29.33
N ILE A 69 -22.10 11.26 28.33
CA ILE A 69 -23.09 12.33 28.52
C ILE A 69 -24.17 11.86 29.49
N SER A 70 -24.76 10.69 29.23
CA SER A 70 -25.80 10.08 30.06
C SER A 70 -25.39 9.94 31.53
N ASP A 71 -24.20 9.40 31.80
CA ASP A 71 -23.71 9.12 33.16
C ASP A 71 -23.55 10.41 33.97
N ARG A 72 -23.18 11.52 33.32
CA ARG A 72 -23.04 12.83 33.97
C ARG A 72 -24.39 13.47 34.25
N ILE A 73 -25.24 13.56 33.23
CA ILE A 73 -26.49 14.31 33.35
C ILE A 73 -27.63 13.48 33.96
N GLY A 74 -27.42 12.21 34.30
CA GLY A 74 -28.48 11.32 34.81
C GLY A 74 -29.47 10.87 33.73
N GLY A 75 -28.99 10.67 32.49
CA GLY A 75 -29.77 10.10 31.39
C GLY A 75 -29.89 8.57 31.46
N PHE A 76 -30.70 8.00 30.55
CA PHE A 76 -30.70 6.55 30.30
C PHE A 76 -29.79 6.24 29.12
N TYR A 77 -28.98 5.21 29.23
CA TYR A 77 -28.09 4.77 28.16
C TYR A 77 -28.36 3.31 27.78
N GLU A 78 -28.32 3.02 26.49
CA GLU A 78 -28.30 1.66 25.96
C GLU A 78 -27.22 1.52 24.87
N PHE A 79 -26.70 0.31 24.70
CA PHE A 79 -25.68 0.03 23.69
C PHE A 79 -26.22 0.18 22.27
N GLU A 80 -25.38 0.76 21.40
CA GLU A 80 -25.71 1.04 20.00
C GLU A 80 -26.20 -0.20 19.24
N SER A 81 -25.54 -1.34 19.42
CA SER A 81 -25.91 -2.60 18.75
C SER A 81 -27.35 -3.03 19.04
N ILE A 82 -27.81 -2.89 20.28
CA ILE A 82 -29.18 -3.21 20.69
C ILE A 82 -30.15 -2.20 20.06
N THR A 83 -29.84 -0.91 20.19
CA THR A 83 -30.71 0.15 19.70
C THR A 83 -30.87 0.15 18.17
N GLN A 84 -29.80 -0.13 17.41
CA GLN A 84 -29.88 -0.25 15.96
C GLN A 84 -30.77 -1.43 15.52
N ILE A 85 -30.72 -2.56 16.23
CA ILE A 85 -31.60 -3.71 15.96
C ILE A 85 -33.06 -3.36 16.23
N LEU A 86 -33.35 -2.79 17.41
CA LEU A 86 -34.71 -2.42 17.80
C LEU A 86 -35.33 -1.40 16.84
N GLY A 87 -34.58 -0.34 16.49
CA GLY A 87 -35.02 0.65 15.52
C GLY A 87 -35.24 0.03 14.13
N SER A 88 -34.39 -0.91 13.71
CA SER A 88 -34.51 -1.57 12.40
C SER A 88 -35.76 -2.46 12.33
N VAL A 89 -36.02 -3.25 13.36
CA VAL A 89 -37.22 -4.09 13.46
C VAL A 89 -38.48 -3.24 13.49
N PHE A 90 -38.45 -2.07 14.13
CA PHE A 90 -39.58 -1.13 14.11
C PHE A 90 -39.86 -0.59 12.70
N LEU A 91 -38.81 -0.23 11.95
CA LEU A 91 -38.95 0.32 10.59
C LEU A 91 -39.29 -0.74 9.54
N GLN A 92 -38.78 -1.96 9.70
CA GLN A 92 -39.02 -3.10 8.81
C GLN A 92 -39.28 -4.35 9.66
N PRO A 93 -40.56 -4.64 9.98
CA PRO A 93 -40.93 -5.71 10.92
C PRO A 93 -40.55 -7.13 10.53
N ASP A 94 -40.12 -7.39 9.29
CA ASP A 94 -39.67 -8.70 8.80
C ASP A 94 -38.17 -8.75 8.47
N VAL A 95 -37.40 -7.69 8.80
CA VAL A 95 -35.97 -7.57 8.50
C VAL A 95 -35.16 -8.75 9.00
N ARG A 96 -34.30 -9.33 8.15
CA ARG A 96 -33.43 -10.45 8.54
C ARG A 96 -31.96 -10.10 8.59
N THR A 97 -31.56 -9.08 7.84
CA THR A 97 -30.17 -8.60 7.84
C THR A 97 -30.16 -7.10 7.96
N ILE A 98 -29.28 -6.57 8.80
CA ILE A 98 -29.03 -5.14 8.94
C ILE A 98 -27.56 -4.89 8.63
N ILE A 99 -27.31 -4.10 7.58
CA ILE A 99 -26.02 -3.50 7.26
C ILE A 99 -26.04 -2.10 7.87
N SER A 100 -25.12 -1.81 8.78
CA SER A 100 -24.99 -0.51 9.44
C SER A 100 -23.64 0.10 9.10
N MET A 101 -23.63 1.28 8.46
CA MET A 101 -22.40 2.00 8.14
C MET A 101 -22.49 3.45 8.61
N GLY A 102 -21.81 3.72 9.73
CA GLY A 102 -21.68 5.04 10.35
C GLY A 102 -20.38 5.75 9.96
N GLY A 103 -20.03 6.75 10.77
CA GLY A 103 -18.82 7.56 10.60
C GLY A 103 -17.54 6.73 10.77
N GLN A 104 -17.34 6.14 11.95
CA GLN A 104 -16.18 5.29 12.25
C GLN A 104 -16.52 3.82 12.47
N ASP A 105 -17.80 3.51 12.57
CA ASP A 105 -18.31 2.20 12.97
C ASP A 105 -19.10 1.58 11.82
N THR A 106 -18.93 0.28 11.64
CA THR A 106 -19.59 -0.48 10.59
C THR A 106 -19.88 -1.88 11.10
N ALA A 107 -21.13 -2.31 10.94
CA ALA A 107 -21.64 -3.53 11.54
C ALA A 107 -22.59 -4.28 10.61
N LEU A 108 -22.60 -5.60 10.76
CA LEU A 108 -23.58 -6.50 10.19
C LEU A 108 -24.31 -7.21 11.33
N TYR A 109 -25.64 -7.22 11.28
CA TYR A 109 -26.48 -7.99 12.19
C TYR A 109 -27.38 -8.93 11.38
N ILE A 110 -27.40 -10.21 11.74
CA ILE A 110 -28.29 -11.22 11.15
C ILE A 110 -29.28 -11.65 12.22
N LEU A 111 -30.56 -11.54 11.91
CA LEU A 111 -31.66 -11.76 12.84
C LEU A 111 -32.46 -13.01 12.48
N LYS A 112 -32.90 -13.74 13.50
CA LYS A 112 -33.90 -14.80 13.41
C LYS A 112 -35.15 -14.40 14.18
N TYR A 113 -36.31 -14.85 13.71
CA TYR A 113 -37.56 -14.67 14.43
C TYR A 113 -38.07 -16.01 14.90
N ASN A 114 -38.05 -16.21 16.21
CA ASN A 114 -38.45 -17.45 16.87
C ASN A 114 -39.53 -17.15 17.92
N GLY A 115 -40.68 -17.82 17.83
CA GLY A 115 -41.69 -17.79 18.90
C GLY A 115 -42.22 -16.40 19.26
N GLY A 116 -42.28 -15.46 18.30
CA GLY A 116 -42.76 -14.10 18.55
C GLY A 116 -41.69 -13.09 18.95
N LYS A 117 -40.41 -13.50 19.02
CA LYS A 117 -39.28 -12.64 19.39
C LYS A 117 -38.19 -12.64 18.31
N TRP A 118 -37.48 -11.52 18.25
CA TRP A 118 -36.31 -11.34 17.40
C TRP A 118 -35.04 -11.68 18.18
N ASP A 119 -34.26 -12.61 17.66
CA ASP A 119 -32.96 -13.01 18.20
C ASP A 119 -31.85 -12.54 17.25
N LEU A 120 -30.75 -12.03 17.82
CA LEU A 120 -29.51 -11.79 17.07
C LEU A 120 -28.80 -13.13 16.87
N ASP A 121 -28.83 -13.65 15.64
CA ASP A 121 -28.26 -14.95 15.30
C ASP A 121 -26.74 -14.87 15.06
N ASP A 122 -26.30 -13.80 14.40
CA ASP A 122 -24.88 -13.54 14.13
C ASP A 122 -24.65 -12.03 13.99
N PHE A 123 -23.44 -11.58 14.30
CA PHE A 123 -23.03 -10.21 14.06
C PHE A 123 -21.53 -10.11 13.76
N ASN A 124 -21.16 -9.05 13.05
CA ASN A 124 -19.76 -8.73 12.80
C ASN A 124 -19.57 -7.21 12.77
N THR A 125 -18.41 -6.72 13.21
CA THR A 125 -18.10 -5.28 13.27
C THR A 125 -16.69 -5.03 12.74
N ASN A 126 -16.44 -3.82 12.24
CA ASN A 126 -15.10 -3.45 11.77
C ASN A 126 -14.09 -3.37 12.93
N SER A 127 -12.82 -3.65 12.62
CA SER A 127 -11.71 -3.31 13.52
C SER A 127 -11.60 -1.79 13.69
N PRO A 128 -10.84 -1.26 14.69
CA PRO A 128 -10.73 0.19 14.96
C PRO A 128 -10.18 1.07 13.82
N CYS A 129 -9.82 0.47 12.69
CA CYS A 129 -9.41 1.19 11.50
C CYS A 129 -10.66 1.71 10.77
N ALA A 130 -10.70 3.01 10.48
CA ALA A 130 -11.80 3.64 9.73
C ALA A 130 -11.99 3.11 8.29
N SER A 131 -11.21 2.14 7.82
CA SER A 131 -11.40 1.58 6.49
C SER A 131 -12.75 0.88 6.38
N GLY A 132 -13.51 1.13 5.32
CA GLY A 132 -14.86 0.57 5.17
C GLY A 132 -15.96 1.42 5.79
N THR A 133 -15.70 2.68 6.20
CA THR A 133 -16.65 3.53 6.95
C THR A 133 -16.99 4.83 6.20
N GLY A 134 -17.93 5.62 6.72
CA GLY A 134 -18.24 6.95 6.17
C GLY A 134 -17.08 7.93 6.28
N SER A 135 -16.34 7.93 7.40
CA SER A 135 -15.16 8.78 7.56
C SER A 135 -14.06 8.44 6.55
N PHE A 136 -13.95 7.18 6.10
CA PHE A 136 -13.03 6.83 5.02
C PHE A 136 -13.37 7.55 3.70
N ILE A 137 -14.65 7.63 3.35
CA ILE A 137 -15.12 8.34 2.17
C ILE A 137 -14.95 9.85 2.34
N ASP A 138 -15.32 10.41 3.49
CA ASP A 138 -15.15 11.84 3.80
C ASP A 138 -13.68 12.26 3.60
N GLN A 139 -12.76 11.47 4.15
CA GLN A 139 -11.33 11.71 4.00
C GLN A 139 -10.89 11.73 2.54
N GLN A 140 -11.41 10.84 1.69
CA GLN A 140 -11.05 10.84 0.26
C GLN A 140 -11.70 12.01 -0.50
N ALA A 141 -12.92 12.39 -0.13
CA ALA A 141 -13.64 13.49 -0.73
C ALA A 141 -12.98 14.84 -0.43
N GLU A 142 -12.64 15.11 0.82
CA GLU A 142 -11.89 16.31 1.23
C GLU A 142 -10.54 16.41 0.49
N ARG A 143 -9.85 15.27 0.31
CA ARG A 143 -8.58 15.22 -0.44
C ARG A 143 -8.77 15.61 -1.90
N LEU A 144 -9.80 15.07 -2.55
CA LEU A 144 -10.11 15.36 -3.96
C LEU A 144 -10.79 16.72 -4.16
N ALA A 145 -11.28 17.38 -3.10
CA ALA A 145 -11.89 18.70 -3.16
C ALA A 145 -10.97 19.73 -3.85
N SER A 146 -9.67 19.68 -3.57
CA SER A 146 -8.69 20.56 -4.21
C SER A 146 -8.61 20.40 -5.74
N SER A 147 -8.93 19.20 -6.24
CA SER A 147 -9.00 18.89 -7.67
C SER A 147 -10.35 19.31 -8.29
N ILE A 148 -11.40 19.46 -7.49
CA ILE A 148 -12.75 19.89 -7.91
C ILE A 148 -12.84 21.43 -7.90
N TYR A 149 -12.33 22.08 -6.85
CA TYR A 149 -12.57 23.51 -6.56
C TYR A 149 -11.33 24.41 -6.68
N GLY A 150 -10.10 23.86 -6.80
CA GLY A 150 -8.88 24.67 -6.86
C GLY A 150 -8.43 25.23 -5.50
N LYS A 151 -8.03 26.51 -5.45
CA LYS A 151 -7.43 27.17 -4.26
C LYS A 151 -8.44 27.79 -3.29
N ASP A 152 -9.72 27.87 -3.64
CA ASP A 152 -10.77 28.42 -2.79
C ASP A 152 -11.25 27.35 -1.80
N PHE A 153 -10.36 26.96 -0.88
CA PHE A 153 -10.67 26.02 0.20
C PHE A 153 -11.04 26.82 1.45
N ASP A 154 -12.31 26.75 1.86
CA ASP A 154 -12.79 27.25 3.15
C ASP A 154 -13.20 26.04 4.02
N ALA A 155 -12.80 26.05 5.28
CA ALA A 155 -13.07 24.96 6.23
C ALA A 155 -14.44 25.08 6.92
N SER A 156 -15.32 25.96 6.43
CA SER A 156 -16.67 26.11 6.96
C SER A 156 -17.51 24.84 6.75
N GLU A 157 -18.41 24.57 7.69
CA GLU A 157 -19.32 23.41 7.67
C GLU A 157 -20.16 23.31 6.38
N ALA A 158 -20.58 24.47 5.85
CA ALA A 158 -21.30 24.57 4.58
C ALA A 158 -20.45 24.12 3.38
N HIS A 159 -19.13 24.34 3.45
CA HIS A 159 -18.20 23.98 2.37
C HIS A 159 -17.91 22.48 2.35
N ILE A 160 -17.75 21.83 3.50
CA ILE A 160 -17.55 20.35 3.57
C ILE A 160 -18.78 19.60 3.04
N THR A 161 -19.98 20.04 3.42
CA THR A 161 -21.23 19.44 2.91
C THR A 161 -21.30 19.54 1.38
N LYS A 162 -20.99 20.72 0.82
CA LYS A 162 -20.95 20.92 -0.63
C LYS A 162 -19.86 20.07 -1.32
N ILE A 163 -18.68 19.92 -0.71
CA ILE A 163 -17.62 19.03 -1.23
C ILE A 163 -18.18 17.62 -1.41
N LEU A 164 -18.85 17.08 -0.39
CA LEU A 164 -19.39 15.72 -0.42
C LEU A 164 -20.49 15.55 -1.47
N GLU A 165 -21.38 16.54 -1.62
CA GLU A 165 -22.43 16.53 -2.65
C GLU A 165 -21.85 16.55 -4.07
N ASP A 166 -20.90 17.43 -4.36
CA ASP A 166 -20.24 17.52 -5.66
C ASP A 166 -19.40 16.25 -5.94
N PHE A 167 -18.77 15.69 -4.91
CA PHE A 167 -18.03 14.44 -4.98
C PHE A 167 -18.94 13.28 -5.44
N ILE A 168 -20.09 13.12 -4.79
CA ILE A 168 -21.07 12.09 -5.15
C ILE A 168 -21.62 12.33 -6.57
N THR A 169 -21.98 13.57 -6.88
CA THR A 169 -22.52 13.95 -8.19
C THR A 169 -21.54 13.69 -9.32
N LEU A 170 -20.24 13.92 -9.09
CA LEU A 170 -19.20 13.66 -10.08
C LEU A 170 -19.02 12.15 -10.31
N GLY A 171 -18.94 11.34 -9.26
CA GLY A 171 -18.79 9.89 -9.41
C GLY A 171 -19.97 9.22 -10.10
N LEU A 172 -21.20 9.72 -9.92
CA LEU A 172 -22.41 9.20 -10.59
C LEU A 172 -22.35 9.33 -12.13
N LYS A 173 -21.45 10.17 -12.67
CA LYS A 173 -21.25 10.32 -14.12
C LYS A 173 -20.39 9.20 -14.72
N SER A 174 -19.69 8.43 -13.88
CA SER A 174 -18.82 7.34 -14.34
C SER A 174 -19.62 6.24 -15.03
N LYS A 175 -19.06 5.70 -16.11
CA LYS A 175 -19.55 4.47 -16.76
C LYS A 175 -18.60 3.29 -16.56
N ASN A 176 -17.34 3.56 -16.23
CA ASN A 176 -16.28 2.57 -16.11
C ASN A 176 -15.45 2.89 -14.85
N PRO A 177 -15.92 2.50 -13.66
CA PRO A 177 -15.22 2.76 -12.41
C PRO A 177 -13.75 2.30 -12.46
N ALA A 178 -12.83 3.16 -12.01
CA ALA A 178 -11.42 2.81 -11.90
C ALA A 178 -11.20 1.79 -10.76
N ARG A 179 -10.13 1.02 -10.83
CA ARG A 179 -9.83 0.02 -9.79
C ARG A 179 -9.08 0.71 -8.66
N VAL A 180 -9.76 0.99 -7.56
CA VAL A 180 -9.18 1.67 -6.38
C VAL A 180 -9.08 0.69 -5.22
N ALA A 181 -7.86 0.48 -4.71
CA ALA A 181 -7.63 -0.35 -3.52
C ALA A 181 -8.18 0.35 -2.26
N CYS A 182 -9.18 -0.24 -1.61
CA CYS A 182 -9.92 0.39 -0.49
C CYS A 182 -9.63 -0.20 0.89
N ARG A 183 -8.45 -0.83 1.08
CA ARG A 183 -8.10 -1.56 2.32
C ARG A 183 -7.77 -0.66 3.51
N CYS A 184 -7.22 0.52 3.25
CA CYS A 184 -7.04 1.56 4.26
C CYS A 184 -6.89 2.92 3.61
N THR A 185 -7.20 3.98 4.35
CA THR A 185 -7.21 5.37 3.85
C THR A 185 -5.87 5.82 3.27
N VAL A 186 -4.75 5.29 3.77
CA VAL A 186 -3.39 5.63 3.29
C VAL A 186 -3.11 4.96 1.95
N PHE A 187 -3.45 3.68 1.83
CA PHE A 187 -3.23 2.92 0.59
C PHE A 187 -4.12 3.44 -0.53
N THR A 188 -5.39 3.68 -0.22
CA THR A 188 -6.35 4.26 -1.17
C THR A 188 -5.86 5.59 -1.70
N LYS A 189 -5.27 6.44 -0.84
CA LYS A 189 -4.66 7.71 -1.26
C LYS A 189 -3.55 7.51 -2.29
N SER A 190 -2.58 6.66 -1.98
CA SER A 190 -1.45 6.42 -2.87
C SER A 190 -1.93 5.88 -4.22
N ASP A 191 -2.86 4.93 -4.21
CA ASP A 191 -3.44 4.35 -5.41
C ASP A 191 -4.23 5.39 -6.25
N MET A 192 -5.09 6.18 -5.61
CA MET A 192 -5.82 7.28 -6.27
C MET A 192 -4.86 8.30 -6.89
N ILE A 193 -3.81 8.72 -6.18
CA ILE A 193 -2.78 9.64 -6.70
C ILE A 193 -2.06 9.01 -7.90
N HIS A 194 -1.76 7.70 -7.85
CA HIS A 194 -1.17 7.00 -8.98
C HIS A 194 -2.11 6.96 -10.18
N LEU A 195 -3.41 6.71 -9.98
CA LEU A 195 -4.42 6.76 -11.03
C LEU A 195 -4.56 8.18 -11.61
N GLN A 196 -4.56 9.21 -10.78
CA GLN A 196 -4.55 10.62 -11.23
C GLN A 196 -3.28 10.97 -12.03
N ASN A 197 -2.11 10.50 -11.59
CA ASN A 197 -0.85 10.70 -12.32
C ASN A 197 -0.82 9.92 -13.65
N LYS A 198 -1.54 8.80 -13.72
CA LYS A 198 -1.84 8.11 -14.97
C LYS A 198 -2.94 8.82 -15.76
N GLY A 199 -3.54 9.89 -15.23
CA GLY A 199 -4.59 10.71 -15.81
C GLY A 199 -5.96 10.03 -15.94
N GLU A 200 -6.24 9.02 -15.12
CA GLU A 200 -7.60 8.47 -15.01
C GLU A 200 -8.58 9.60 -14.63
N LYS A 201 -9.81 9.54 -15.15
CA LYS A 201 -10.80 10.59 -14.91
C LYS A 201 -11.23 10.60 -13.46
N LEU A 202 -11.48 11.79 -12.92
CA LEU A 202 -11.81 11.95 -11.51
C LEU A 202 -13.13 11.24 -11.17
N GLU A 203 -14.14 11.31 -12.05
CA GLU A 203 -15.40 10.58 -11.89
C GLU A 203 -15.21 9.06 -11.80
N ASP A 204 -14.30 8.49 -12.58
CA ASP A 204 -14.04 7.04 -12.59
C ASP A 204 -13.31 6.61 -11.33
N ILE A 205 -12.38 7.43 -10.83
CA ILE A 205 -11.70 7.20 -9.53
C ILE A 205 -12.71 7.25 -8.38
N ILE A 206 -13.61 8.23 -8.37
CA ILE A 206 -14.62 8.39 -7.32
C ILE A 206 -15.60 7.21 -7.33
N ALA A 207 -16.11 6.79 -8.49
CA ALA A 207 -16.96 5.60 -8.57
C ALA A 207 -16.21 4.35 -8.12
N GLY A 208 -14.95 4.21 -8.55
CA GLY A 208 -14.05 3.13 -8.17
C GLY A 208 -13.83 3.00 -6.66
N LEU A 209 -13.71 4.13 -5.97
CA LEU A 209 -13.60 4.20 -4.51
C LEU A 209 -14.83 3.59 -3.81
N HIS A 210 -16.04 3.90 -4.26
CA HIS A 210 -17.26 3.40 -3.64
C HIS A 210 -17.47 1.90 -3.90
N VAL A 211 -17.13 1.43 -5.11
CA VAL A 211 -17.12 0.00 -5.46
C VAL A 211 -16.10 -0.74 -4.59
N GLY A 212 -14.88 -0.23 -4.50
CA GLY A 212 -13.85 -0.84 -3.65
C GLY A 212 -14.21 -0.83 -2.17
N ASN A 213 -14.88 0.21 -1.67
CA ASN A 213 -15.37 0.30 -0.29
C ASN A 213 -16.45 -0.76 -0.01
N ALA A 214 -17.39 -0.98 -0.95
CA ALA A 214 -18.39 -2.04 -0.85
C ALA A 214 -17.73 -3.43 -0.89
N SER A 215 -16.77 -3.65 -1.80
CA SER A 215 -16.01 -4.91 -1.87
C SER A 215 -15.23 -5.19 -0.57
N ASN A 216 -14.66 -4.16 0.06
CA ASN A 216 -14.01 -4.30 1.36
C ASN A 216 -15.01 -4.71 2.46
N TYR A 217 -16.18 -4.07 2.52
CA TYR A 217 -17.24 -4.48 3.45
C TYR A 217 -17.61 -5.96 3.27
N LEU A 218 -17.72 -6.42 2.02
CA LEU A 218 -18.03 -7.81 1.72
C LEU A 218 -16.93 -8.76 2.21
N SER A 219 -15.66 -8.47 1.94
CA SER A 219 -14.57 -9.37 2.35
C SER A 219 -14.35 -9.40 3.87
N THR A 220 -14.52 -8.25 4.54
CA THR A 220 -14.16 -8.11 5.97
C THR A 220 -15.33 -8.28 6.94
N ILE A 221 -16.53 -7.85 6.57
CA ILE A 221 -17.72 -7.88 7.44
C ILE A 221 -18.65 -9.04 7.08
N VAL A 222 -19.04 -9.15 5.80
CA VAL A 222 -19.94 -10.23 5.35
C VAL A 222 -19.20 -11.57 5.34
N SER A 223 -17.98 -11.58 4.80
CA SER A 223 -17.13 -12.75 4.64
C SER A 223 -17.88 -13.88 3.90
N ASN A 224 -18.16 -15.02 4.54
CA ASN A 224 -18.91 -16.14 3.96
C ASN A 224 -20.36 -16.24 4.46
N ARG A 225 -20.87 -15.22 5.15
CA ARG A 225 -22.22 -15.24 5.69
C ARG A 225 -23.25 -15.14 4.57
N LEU A 226 -24.21 -16.06 4.57
CA LEU A 226 -25.43 -15.90 3.78
C LEU A 226 -26.28 -14.84 4.46
N LEU A 227 -26.59 -13.77 3.74
CA LEU A 227 -27.43 -12.68 4.23
C LEU A 227 -28.90 -12.99 3.93
N PRO A 228 -29.71 -13.38 4.93
CA PRO A 228 -31.11 -13.65 4.68
C PRO A 228 -31.85 -12.34 4.38
N LYS A 229 -32.83 -12.41 3.50
CA LYS A 229 -33.65 -11.25 3.10
C LYS A 229 -34.88 -11.12 4.01
N PRO A 230 -35.41 -9.90 4.21
CA PRO A 230 -34.95 -8.61 3.65
C PRO A 230 -33.66 -8.06 4.29
N ILE A 231 -32.84 -7.38 3.48
CA ILE A 231 -31.60 -6.71 3.89
C ILE A 231 -31.84 -5.21 4.01
N LEU A 232 -31.67 -4.67 5.21
CA LEU A 232 -31.83 -3.25 5.52
C LEU A 232 -30.47 -2.57 5.62
N PHE A 233 -30.29 -1.42 4.98
CA PHE A 233 -29.07 -0.62 5.05
C PHE A 233 -29.34 0.68 5.84
N ILE A 234 -28.60 0.88 6.93
CA ILE A 234 -28.78 1.98 7.89
C ILE A 234 -27.45 2.70 8.19
N GLY A 235 -27.53 3.84 8.88
CA GLY A 235 -26.38 4.69 9.23
C GLY A 235 -26.19 5.86 8.27
N GLY A 236 -25.24 6.75 8.57
CA GLY A 236 -25.03 7.99 7.80
C GLY A 236 -24.69 7.78 6.33
N LEU A 237 -24.10 6.64 5.97
CA LEU A 237 -23.64 6.37 4.60
C LEU A 237 -24.78 6.05 3.63
N THR A 238 -26.00 5.81 4.12
CA THR A 238 -27.20 5.63 3.28
C THR A 238 -27.58 6.89 2.52
N MET A 239 -27.14 8.06 3.01
CA MET A 239 -27.32 9.36 2.34
C MET A 239 -26.40 9.49 1.11
N ASN A 240 -25.39 8.63 0.97
CA ASN A 240 -24.49 8.62 -0.19
C ASN A 240 -25.04 7.69 -1.29
N GLY A 241 -25.65 8.30 -2.32
CA GLY A 241 -26.25 7.57 -3.44
C GLY A 241 -25.28 6.66 -4.21
N LEU A 242 -24.00 7.03 -4.32
CA LEU A 242 -22.97 6.18 -4.94
C LEU A 242 -22.69 4.94 -4.11
N GLN A 243 -22.58 5.09 -2.78
CA GLN A 243 -22.36 3.94 -1.92
C GLN A 243 -23.56 2.98 -1.96
N VAL A 244 -24.78 3.51 -1.95
CA VAL A 244 -26.00 2.71 -2.10
C VAL A 244 -26.00 1.96 -3.44
N GLN A 245 -25.59 2.61 -4.54
CA GLN A 245 -25.45 1.94 -5.84
C GLN A 245 -24.40 0.83 -5.81
N ALA A 246 -23.22 1.09 -5.24
CA ALA A 246 -22.17 0.08 -5.11
C ALA A 246 -22.62 -1.15 -4.29
N PHE A 247 -23.42 -0.96 -3.24
CA PHE A 247 -24.04 -2.09 -2.52
C PHE A 247 -25.12 -2.79 -3.33
N ARG A 248 -25.90 -2.08 -4.16
CA ARG A 248 -26.91 -2.68 -5.04
C ARG A 248 -26.33 -3.59 -6.11
N ASP A 249 -25.11 -3.31 -6.57
CA ASP A 249 -24.40 -4.19 -7.50
C ASP A 249 -24.15 -5.59 -6.90
N HIS A 250 -24.07 -5.69 -5.58
CA HIS A 250 -23.91 -6.94 -4.84
C HIS A 250 -25.23 -7.47 -4.24
N PHE A 251 -26.12 -6.56 -3.80
CA PHE A 251 -27.41 -6.85 -3.18
C PHE A 251 -28.54 -6.04 -3.87
N PRO A 252 -29.06 -6.51 -5.02
CA PRO A 252 -30.03 -5.74 -5.81
C PRO A 252 -31.32 -5.35 -5.05
N GLU A 253 -31.70 -6.12 -4.04
CA GLU A 253 -32.91 -5.94 -3.23
C GLU A 253 -32.65 -5.24 -1.88
N ILE A 254 -31.49 -4.59 -1.70
CA ILE A 254 -31.16 -3.86 -0.46
C ILE A 254 -32.13 -2.68 -0.22
N ILE A 255 -32.66 -2.58 1.00
CA ILE A 255 -33.66 -1.59 1.39
C ILE A 255 -32.97 -0.49 2.21
N VAL A 256 -33.14 0.76 1.81
CA VAL A 256 -32.75 1.93 2.62
C VAL A 256 -34.04 2.53 3.21
N PRO A 257 -34.26 2.45 4.54
CA PRO A 257 -35.48 2.98 5.15
C PRO A 257 -35.47 4.50 5.23
N LYS A 258 -36.65 5.11 5.34
CA LYS A 258 -36.84 6.58 5.39
C LYS A 258 -36.05 7.25 6.53
N HIS A 259 -35.98 6.60 7.69
CA HIS A 259 -35.32 7.11 8.91
C HIS A 259 -33.95 6.43 9.15
N SER A 260 -33.24 6.10 8.06
CA SER A 260 -32.04 5.26 8.09
C SER A 260 -30.87 5.81 8.93
N THR A 261 -30.79 7.13 9.13
CA THR A 261 -29.74 7.75 9.95
C THR A 261 -30.06 7.80 11.44
N SER A 262 -31.34 7.68 11.81
CA SER A 262 -31.82 7.91 13.18
C SER A 262 -32.26 6.61 13.89
N VAL A 263 -31.86 5.46 13.34
CA VAL A 263 -32.28 4.14 13.80
C VAL A 263 -31.83 3.86 15.24
N GLY A 264 -30.61 4.24 15.62
CA GLY A 264 -30.12 4.12 17.00
C GLY A 264 -30.94 4.97 17.97
N ALA A 265 -31.18 6.24 17.62
CA ALA A 265 -32.01 7.14 18.42
C ALA A 265 -33.46 6.60 18.58
N LEU A 266 -34.02 6.01 17.52
CA LEU A 266 -35.31 5.35 17.58
C LEU A 266 -35.30 4.12 18.50
N GLY A 267 -34.32 3.25 18.36
CA GLY A 267 -34.18 2.08 19.22
C GLY A 267 -34.06 2.42 20.70
N VAL A 268 -33.27 3.43 21.06
CA VAL A 268 -33.12 3.83 22.47
C VAL A 268 -34.42 4.40 23.04
N THR A 269 -35.22 5.12 22.25
CA THR A 269 -36.55 5.57 22.71
C THR A 269 -37.52 4.42 22.92
N LEU A 270 -37.51 3.42 22.02
CA LEU A 270 -38.38 2.25 22.13
C LEU A 270 -38.02 1.43 23.36
N GLN A 271 -36.73 1.25 23.62
CA GLN A 271 -36.21 0.57 24.80
C GLN A 271 -36.58 1.32 26.09
N ALA A 272 -36.34 2.63 26.14
CA ALA A 272 -36.71 3.47 27.29
C ALA A 272 -38.21 3.41 27.58
N LYS A 273 -39.06 3.36 26.53
CA LYS A 273 -40.51 3.19 26.66
C LYS A 273 -40.89 1.81 27.16
N GLU A 274 -40.27 0.75 26.63
CA GLU A 274 -40.56 -0.63 27.05
C GLU A 274 -40.22 -0.86 28.54
N LEU A 275 -39.12 -0.27 29.00
CA LEU A 275 -38.68 -0.30 30.39
C LEU A 275 -39.37 0.74 31.29
N ASP A 276 -40.29 1.54 30.73
CA ASP A 276 -40.98 2.66 31.42
C ASP A 276 -40.04 3.61 32.17
N ILE A 277 -38.89 3.92 31.56
CA ILE A 277 -37.90 4.81 32.13
C ILE A 277 -38.48 6.22 32.28
N ALA A 278 -38.28 6.81 33.46
CA ALA A 278 -38.53 8.21 33.73
C ALA A 278 -37.27 8.85 34.34
N ASN A 279 -36.76 9.91 33.73
CA ASN A 279 -35.59 10.64 34.22
C ASN A 279 -35.76 12.16 34.02
N LYS A 280 -35.00 12.94 34.78
CA LYS A 280 -34.92 14.41 34.67
C LYS A 280 -33.44 14.79 34.58
N PRO A 281 -32.87 14.82 33.38
CA PRO A 281 -31.45 15.07 33.20
C PRO A 281 -31.04 16.49 33.63
N ASP A 282 -29.82 16.64 34.16
CA ASP A 282 -29.24 17.93 34.53
C ASP A 282 -28.70 18.67 33.28
N LEU A 283 -29.48 19.64 32.79
CA LEU A 283 -29.12 20.45 31.62
C LEU A 283 -28.05 21.50 31.92
N ASP A 284 -27.90 21.92 33.19
CA ASP A 284 -26.84 22.85 33.59
C ASP A 284 -25.49 22.14 33.62
N GLU A 285 -25.46 20.87 34.02
CA GLU A 285 -24.27 20.03 33.91
C GLU A 285 -23.87 19.81 32.45
N LEU A 286 -24.84 19.52 31.55
CA LEU A 286 -24.58 19.41 30.11
C LEU A 286 -23.95 20.69 29.54
N LYS A 287 -24.47 21.85 29.97
CA LYS A 287 -23.90 23.15 29.59
C LYS A 287 -22.48 23.32 30.13
N SER A 288 -22.21 22.94 31.37
CA SER A 288 -20.88 23.07 31.97
C SER A 288 -19.81 22.20 31.29
N MET A 289 -20.20 21.06 30.73
CA MET A 289 -19.31 20.18 29.97
C MET A 289 -18.78 20.84 28.69
N THR A 290 -19.51 21.82 28.14
CA THR A 290 -19.04 22.60 26.99
C THR A 290 -17.90 23.58 27.35
N GLU A 291 -17.70 23.87 28.64
CA GLU A 291 -16.80 24.94 29.11
C GLU A 291 -15.48 24.45 29.76
N LYS A 292 -15.42 23.24 30.32
CA LYS A 292 -14.28 22.74 31.10
C LYS A 292 -13.83 21.35 30.64
N GLY A 293 -12.83 21.29 29.76
CA GLY A 293 -12.17 20.04 29.36
C GLY A 293 -11.70 19.21 30.56
N ALA A 294 -12.04 17.92 30.61
CA ALA A 294 -12.11 17.14 31.85
C ALA A 294 -10.94 16.16 32.12
N PHE A 295 -9.84 16.17 31.35
CA PHE A 295 -8.84 15.10 31.41
C PHE A 295 -7.38 15.53 31.60
N SER A 296 -6.62 14.73 32.38
CA SER A 296 -5.17 14.82 32.49
C SER A 296 -4.48 13.90 31.46
N PHE A 297 -3.51 14.43 30.70
CA PHE A 297 -2.80 13.69 29.64
C PHE A 297 -1.33 13.42 30.01
N SER A 298 -0.75 12.36 29.42
CA SER A 298 0.68 12.07 29.55
C SER A 298 1.51 13.04 28.71
N ALA A 299 2.50 13.70 29.31
CA ALA A 299 3.31 14.73 28.66
C ALA A 299 4.67 14.21 28.15
N ALA A 300 5.11 14.73 27.00
CA ALA A 300 6.47 14.62 26.47
C ALA A 300 7.28 15.90 26.79
N PRO A 301 8.62 15.87 26.65
CA PRO A 301 9.45 17.06 26.86
C PRO A 301 9.07 18.21 25.91
N LYS A 302 9.23 19.44 26.36
CA LYS A 302 9.01 20.64 25.55
C LYS A 302 9.90 20.65 24.30
N LEU A 303 9.35 21.10 23.17
CA LEU A 303 10.09 21.25 21.92
C LEU A 303 10.92 22.53 21.93
N GLU A 304 12.23 22.39 21.89
CA GLU A 304 13.20 23.50 21.79
C GLU A 304 14.35 23.09 20.87
N LEU A 305 14.97 24.08 20.22
CA LEU A 305 16.10 23.87 19.32
C LEU A 305 17.37 24.43 19.98
N ILE A 306 18.29 23.56 20.39
CA ILE A 306 19.46 23.92 21.20
C ILE A 306 20.77 23.67 20.42
N LYS A 307 20.88 22.51 19.77
CA LYS A 307 22.10 22.03 19.09
C LYS A 307 22.08 22.30 17.58
N THR A 308 20.89 22.35 16.99
CA THR A 308 20.71 22.51 15.55
C THR A 308 20.65 23.98 15.17
N HIS A 309 21.43 24.38 14.17
CA HIS A 309 21.27 25.70 13.54
C HIS A 309 20.20 25.64 12.44
N PHE A 310 19.14 26.43 12.58
CA PHE A 310 18.05 26.51 11.61
C PHE A 310 18.16 27.79 10.76
N PRO A 311 18.34 27.70 9.44
CA PRO A 311 18.33 28.88 8.57
C PRO A 311 16.93 29.51 8.53
N GLU A 312 16.81 30.75 9.01
CA GLU A 312 15.55 31.51 9.06
C GLU A 312 15.12 32.05 7.68
N ASP A 313 16.08 32.26 6.76
CA ASP A 313 15.82 32.64 5.37
C ASP A 313 16.07 31.49 4.39
N ASN A 314 15.48 31.63 3.21
CA ASN A 314 15.65 30.67 2.12
C ASN A 314 15.80 31.36 0.75
N GLU A 315 16.30 32.60 0.77
CA GLU A 315 16.41 33.49 -0.40
C GLU A 315 17.62 33.14 -1.28
N VAL A 316 17.42 33.27 -2.60
CA VAL A 316 18.48 33.07 -3.59
C VAL A 316 19.09 34.43 -3.95
N LYS A 317 20.41 34.47 -4.14
CA LYS A 317 21.09 35.71 -4.55
C LYS A 317 20.59 36.15 -5.93
N VAL A 318 20.12 37.39 -6.02
CA VAL A 318 19.62 37.98 -7.28
C VAL A 318 20.75 38.07 -8.31
N LEU A 319 20.50 37.56 -9.51
CA LEU A 319 21.42 37.71 -10.65
C LEU A 319 21.52 39.19 -11.06
N SER A 320 22.71 39.78 -10.94
CA SER A 320 23.00 41.11 -11.48
C SER A 320 22.79 41.13 -13.00
N LYS A 321 22.22 42.21 -13.57
CA LYS A 321 22.12 42.39 -15.03
C LYS A 321 23.53 42.35 -15.66
N ARG A 322 23.86 41.28 -16.38
CA ARG A 322 25.13 41.10 -17.11
C ARG A 322 24.92 41.23 -18.61
N ARG A 323 25.96 41.66 -19.35
CA ARG A 323 25.96 41.77 -20.83
C ARG A 323 25.99 40.41 -21.55
N LYS A 324 26.45 39.33 -20.90
CA LYS A 324 26.54 37.98 -21.49
C LYS A 324 25.68 37.00 -20.69
N ARG A 325 25.07 36.05 -21.40
CA ARG A 325 24.34 34.93 -20.80
C ARG A 325 25.28 34.06 -19.97
N ILE A 326 24.78 33.58 -18.84
CA ILE A 326 25.53 32.74 -17.90
C ILE A 326 25.23 31.27 -18.23
N PRO A 327 26.25 30.39 -18.34
CA PRO A 327 26.05 28.95 -18.47
C PRO A 327 25.41 28.37 -17.19
N VAL A 328 24.36 27.58 -17.34
CA VAL A 328 23.58 27.03 -16.22
C VAL A 328 23.15 25.59 -16.46
N PHE A 329 22.86 24.88 -15.38
CA PHE A 329 22.33 23.51 -15.40
C PHE A 329 21.03 23.46 -14.62
N LEU A 330 20.02 22.79 -15.17
CA LEU A 330 18.68 22.72 -14.61
C LEU A 330 18.39 21.29 -14.15
N GLY A 331 18.06 21.13 -12.87
CA GLY A 331 17.57 19.88 -12.32
C GLY A 331 16.12 20.04 -11.88
N ILE A 332 15.25 19.16 -12.36
CA ILE A 332 13.83 19.16 -12.03
C ILE A 332 13.50 17.88 -11.26
N ASP A 333 13.01 18.03 -10.04
CA ASP A 333 12.55 16.96 -9.16
C ASP A 333 11.02 16.87 -9.24
N ILE A 334 10.52 15.84 -9.92
CA ILE A 334 9.10 15.61 -10.19
C ILE A 334 8.59 14.55 -9.23
N GLY A 335 8.26 14.96 -8.01
CA GLY A 335 7.62 14.10 -7.02
C GLY A 335 6.12 13.91 -7.29
N SER A 336 5.56 12.88 -6.65
CA SER A 336 4.13 12.55 -6.72
C SER A 336 3.23 13.67 -6.19
N THR A 337 3.68 14.37 -5.14
CA THR A 337 2.95 15.49 -4.53
C THR A 337 3.44 16.84 -5.03
N THR A 338 4.74 16.99 -5.27
CA THR A 338 5.37 18.29 -5.57
C THR A 338 6.38 18.19 -6.70
N THR A 339 6.38 19.18 -7.59
CA THR A 339 7.39 19.37 -8.63
C THR A 339 8.24 20.59 -8.28
N LYS A 340 9.56 20.44 -8.30
CA LYS A 340 10.52 21.50 -8.01
C LYS A 340 11.60 21.58 -9.07
N TYR A 341 12.22 22.76 -9.22
CA TYR A 341 13.50 22.85 -9.91
C TYR A 341 14.54 23.60 -9.10
N ALA A 342 15.81 23.26 -9.36
CA ALA A 342 16.97 24.05 -8.98
C ALA A 342 17.77 24.38 -10.24
N LEU A 343 18.09 25.66 -10.41
CA LEU A 343 18.99 26.15 -11.46
C LEU A 343 20.33 26.50 -10.83
N ILE A 344 21.41 25.89 -11.32
CA ILE A 344 22.76 26.14 -10.82
C ILE A 344 23.66 26.75 -11.89
N ASN A 345 24.64 27.54 -11.47
CA ASN A 345 25.74 28.00 -12.32
C ASN A 345 26.89 26.97 -12.35
N GLU A 346 27.95 27.25 -13.13
CA GLU A 346 29.15 26.39 -13.21
C GLU A 346 29.87 26.18 -11.87
N LYS A 347 29.69 27.10 -10.92
CA LYS A 347 30.24 27.01 -9.55
C LYS A 347 29.34 26.22 -8.59
N ARG A 348 28.27 25.60 -9.09
CA ARG A 348 27.28 24.85 -8.32
C ARG A 348 26.55 25.69 -7.28
N GLU A 349 26.43 27.00 -7.50
CA GLU A 349 25.59 27.87 -6.69
C GLU A 349 24.17 27.88 -7.27
N ILE A 350 23.15 27.73 -6.41
CA ILE A 350 21.74 27.89 -6.80
C ILE A 350 21.50 29.37 -7.13
N ILE A 351 21.02 29.64 -8.34
CA ILE A 351 20.76 30.99 -8.86
C ILE A 351 19.27 31.28 -9.10
N ASP A 352 18.45 30.24 -9.24
CA ASP A 352 16.98 30.33 -9.21
C ASP A 352 16.41 28.97 -8.79
N LYS A 353 15.22 28.98 -8.20
CA LYS A 353 14.49 27.77 -7.79
C LYS A 353 13.01 28.06 -7.70
N GLU A 354 12.22 27.00 -7.75
CA GLU A 354 10.79 27.09 -7.48
C GLU A 354 10.25 25.75 -6.98
N TYR A 355 9.22 25.81 -6.15
CA TYR A 355 8.54 24.66 -5.54
C TYR A 355 7.04 24.79 -5.78
N ARG A 356 6.42 23.79 -6.41
CA ARG A 356 4.98 23.75 -6.70
C ARG A 356 4.38 22.39 -6.37
N GLN A 357 3.08 22.38 -6.07
CA GLN A 357 2.31 21.14 -5.97
C GLN A 357 2.12 20.55 -7.38
N THR A 358 2.31 19.24 -7.54
CA THR A 358 2.18 18.51 -8.81
C THR A 358 0.71 18.39 -9.23
N MET A 359 -0.21 18.24 -8.25
CA MET A 359 -1.66 18.14 -8.48
C MET A 359 -2.06 17.10 -9.55
N GLY A 360 -1.36 15.96 -9.61
CA GLY A 360 -1.62 14.92 -10.62
C GLY A 360 -1.20 15.28 -12.06
N LYS A 361 -0.61 16.47 -12.27
CA LYS A 361 -0.37 17.08 -13.59
C LYS A 361 1.12 17.38 -13.81
N PRO A 362 2.00 16.37 -13.81
CA PRO A 362 3.46 16.58 -13.81
C PRO A 362 3.96 17.39 -15.01
N ILE A 363 3.37 17.22 -16.20
CA ILE A 363 3.81 17.96 -17.40
C ILE A 363 3.33 19.42 -17.36
N GLU A 364 2.05 19.68 -17.11
CA GLU A 364 1.48 21.04 -17.02
C GLU A 364 2.18 21.88 -15.94
N VAL A 365 2.45 21.28 -14.77
CA VAL A 365 3.19 21.95 -13.70
C VAL A 365 4.63 22.22 -14.11
N THR A 366 5.28 21.30 -14.83
CA THR A 366 6.62 21.55 -15.38
C THR A 366 6.62 22.71 -16.37
N GLN A 367 5.64 22.79 -17.29
CA GLN A 367 5.49 23.94 -18.20
C GLN A 367 5.32 25.25 -17.43
N THR A 368 4.49 25.24 -16.38
CA THR A 368 4.30 26.40 -15.49
C THR A 368 5.62 26.84 -14.84
N LEU A 369 6.39 25.90 -14.32
CA LEU A 369 7.69 26.15 -13.70
C LEU A 369 8.71 26.73 -14.70
N LEU A 370 8.77 26.18 -15.92
CA LEU A 370 9.63 26.68 -16.98
C LEU A 370 9.22 28.08 -17.45
N ASN A 371 7.93 28.39 -17.47
CA ASN A 371 7.44 29.74 -17.77
C ASN A 371 7.84 30.75 -16.69
N ILE A 372 7.75 30.38 -15.41
CA ILE A 372 8.25 31.20 -14.29
C ILE A 372 9.76 31.46 -14.46
N LEU A 373 10.52 30.39 -14.72
CA LEU A 373 11.97 30.48 -14.94
C LEU A 373 12.32 31.42 -16.11
N LYS A 374 11.64 31.25 -17.26
CA LYS A 374 11.81 32.10 -18.44
C LYS A 374 11.57 33.57 -18.11
N ASN A 375 10.48 33.88 -17.39
CA ASN A 375 10.12 35.25 -17.03
C ASN A 375 11.13 35.88 -16.05
N ARG A 376 11.68 35.09 -15.11
CA ARG A 376 12.66 35.59 -14.13
C ARG A 376 14.04 35.81 -14.72
N CYS A 377 14.56 34.86 -15.50
CA CYS A 377 15.96 34.88 -15.92
C CYS A 377 16.25 34.38 -17.34
N GLY A 378 15.24 34.06 -18.17
CA GLY A 378 15.42 33.44 -19.49
C GLY A 378 16.40 34.17 -20.43
N ASN A 379 16.43 35.51 -20.41
CA ASN A 379 17.37 36.29 -21.23
C ASN A 379 18.80 36.31 -20.68
N LEU A 380 18.99 35.97 -19.40
CA LEU A 380 20.26 36.03 -18.68
C LEU A 380 21.01 34.69 -18.66
N ILE A 381 20.37 33.58 -19.06
CA ILE A 381 20.89 32.22 -18.90
C ILE A 381 21.08 31.48 -20.23
N ASP A 382 21.99 30.51 -20.22
CA ASP A 382 22.29 29.58 -21.30
C ASP A 382 22.33 28.16 -20.72
N ILE A 383 21.25 27.40 -20.93
CA ILE A 383 21.07 26.07 -20.33
C ILE A 383 21.97 25.04 -21.04
N LYS A 384 22.97 24.55 -20.32
CA LYS A 384 23.97 23.57 -20.80
C LYS A 384 23.59 22.12 -20.54
N GLY A 385 22.66 21.88 -19.63
CA GLY A 385 22.15 20.55 -19.37
C GLY A 385 20.87 20.57 -18.54
N VAL A 386 19.99 19.60 -18.80
CA VAL A 386 18.73 19.38 -18.09
C VAL A 386 18.69 17.95 -17.53
N THR A 387 18.36 17.81 -16.25
CA THR A 387 18.10 16.52 -15.61
C THR A 387 16.73 16.48 -15.00
N THR A 388 16.14 15.28 -15.00
CA THR A 388 14.91 14.99 -14.26
C THR A 388 15.14 13.91 -13.21
N THR A 389 14.49 14.06 -12.07
CA THR A 389 14.49 13.09 -10.95
C THR A 389 13.11 13.04 -10.28
N GLY A 390 12.94 12.20 -9.26
CA GLY A 390 11.64 11.92 -8.62
C GLY A 390 10.79 10.89 -9.36
N SER A 391 9.56 10.65 -8.89
CA SER A 391 8.66 9.62 -9.42
C SER A 391 8.15 9.88 -10.85
N GLY A 392 7.99 11.16 -11.24
CA GLY A 392 7.55 11.58 -12.58
C GLY A 392 8.69 11.84 -13.56
N ARG A 393 9.94 11.53 -13.18
CA ARG A 393 11.15 11.85 -13.95
C ARG A 393 11.12 11.37 -15.38
N MET A 394 10.55 10.19 -15.62
CA MET A 394 10.62 9.57 -16.93
C MET A 394 9.67 10.26 -17.94
N VAL A 395 8.43 10.55 -17.52
CA VAL A 395 7.43 11.27 -18.34
C VAL A 395 7.93 12.66 -18.70
N VAL A 396 8.40 13.40 -17.69
CA VAL A 396 8.89 14.76 -17.88
C VAL A 396 10.23 14.77 -18.61
N GLY A 397 11.09 13.80 -18.37
CA GLY A 397 12.34 13.62 -19.11
C GLY A 397 12.11 13.44 -20.61
N ASP A 398 11.10 12.65 -21.00
CA ASP A 398 10.69 12.47 -22.40
C ASP A 398 10.15 13.75 -23.02
N PHE A 399 9.28 14.43 -22.28
CA PHE A 399 8.69 15.70 -22.69
C PHE A 399 9.78 16.74 -22.98
N LEU A 400 10.71 16.93 -22.04
CA LEU A 400 11.81 17.90 -22.15
C LEU A 400 12.91 17.47 -23.12
N ASN A 401 13.04 16.17 -23.41
CA ASN A 401 14.26 15.59 -23.97
C ASN A 401 15.47 15.83 -23.04
N ALA A 402 15.35 15.43 -21.76
CA ALA A 402 16.38 15.64 -20.75
C ALA A 402 17.69 14.91 -21.09
N ASP A 403 18.83 15.53 -20.77
CA ASP A 403 20.17 14.97 -21.02
C ASP A 403 20.51 13.80 -20.10
N LEU A 404 19.87 13.78 -18.93
CA LEU A 404 20.05 12.77 -17.91
C LEU A 404 18.72 12.58 -17.14
N ILE A 405 18.45 11.33 -16.78
CA ILE A 405 17.34 10.95 -15.90
C ILE A 405 17.94 10.06 -14.83
N ILE A 406 17.76 10.41 -13.55
CA ILE A 406 18.31 9.67 -12.40
C ILE A 406 17.27 9.51 -11.30
N ASP A 407 17.39 8.46 -10.50
CA ASP A 407 16.59 8.28 -9.30
C ASP A 407 16.86 9.36 -8.25
N GLU A 408 15.88 9.57 -7.38
CA GLU A 408 15.91 10.63 -6.36
C GLU A 408 16.90 10.36 -5.22
N ILE A 409 17.18 9.10 -4.89
CA ILE A 409 18.12 8.74 -3.82
C ILE A 409 19.52 9.19 -4.24
N THR A 410 19.92 8.89 -5.46
CA THR A 410 21.19 9.34 -6.04
C THR A 410 21.27 10.86 -6.09
N ALA A 411 20.18 11.53 -6.52
CA ALA A 411 20.13 12.99 -6.59
C ALA A 411 20.27 13.64 -5.20
N HIS A 412 19.50 13.18 -4.21
CA HIS A 412 19.57 13.69 -2.83
C HIS A 412 20.95 13.46 -2.21
N ALA A 413 21.51 12.25 -2.36
CA ALA A 413 22.83 11.94 -1.82
C ALA A 413 23.92 12.83 -2.45
N ARG A 414 23.89 13.02 -3.78
CA ARG A 414 24.85 13.89 -4.46
C ARG A 414 24.74 15.34 -4.01
N GLY A 415 23.52 15.84 -3.83
CA GLY A 415 23.27 17.19 -3.30
C GLY A 415 23.74 17.36 -1.86
N ALA A 416 23.54 16.35 -1.01
CA ALA A 416 23.99 16.36 0.39
C ALA A 416 25.52 16.41 0.50
N VAL A 417 26.21 15.56 -0.27
CA VAL A 417 27.68 15.51 -0.33
C VAL A 417 28.29 16.82 -0.84
N GLU A 418 27.63 17.52 -1.75
CA GLU A 418 28.11 18.83 -2.22
C GLU A 418 28.10 19.88 -1.10
N ILE A 419 27.11 19.80 -0.21
CA ILE A 419 26.95 20.76 0.89
C ILE A 419 27.91 20.44 2.04
N ASP A 420 28.00 19.17 2.43
CA ASP A 420 28.90 18.71 3.48
C ASP A 420 29.48 17.34 3.08
N PRO A 421 30.75 17.26 2.64
CA PRO A 421 31.39 16.00 2.28
C PRO A 421 31.51 15.00 3.43
N MET A 422 31.36 15.45 4.68
CA MET A 422 31.39 14.58 5.88
C MET A 422 30.01 14.00 6.21
N ILE A 423 28.98 14.28 5.40
CA ILE A 423 27.65 13.75 5.64
C ILE A 423 27.65 12.22 5.57
N ASP A 424 27.10 11.59 6.60
CA ASP A 424 27.02 10.13 6.70
C ASP A 424 25.58 9.61 6.67
N THR A 425 24.61 10.47 7.02
CA THR A 425 23.20 10.10 7.14
C THR A 425 22.33 11.20 6.57
N VAL A 426 21.41 10.83 5.67
CA VAL A 426 20.37 11.74 5.18
C VAL A 426 19.01 11.20 5.59
N PHE A 427 18.27 12.04 6.32
CA PHE A 427 16.84 11.85 6.53
C PHE A 427 16.10 12.71 5.52
N GLU A 428 15.20 12.11 4.74
CA GLU A 428 14.33 12.84 3.81
C GLU A 428 12.89 12.44 4.10
N ILE A 429 12.05 13.43 4.43
CA ILE A 429 10.61 13.21 4.57
C ILE A 429 9.93 13.95 3.42
N GLY A 430 9.50 13.19 2.42
CA GLY A 430 8.82 13.69 1.24
C GLY A 430 7.32 13.91 1.46
N GLY A 431 6.60 14.07 0.35
CA GLY A 431 5.14 14.23 0.36
C GLY A 431 4.38 12.93 0.63
N GLN A 432 4.75 11.84 -0.05
CA GLN A 432 4.12 10.51 0.07
C GLN A 432 5.06 9.42 0.62
N ASP A 433 6.35 9.66 0.53
CA ASP A 433 7.38 8.70 0.91
C ASP A 433 8.40 9.38 1.82
N SER A 434 9.17 8.56 2.50
CA SER A 434 10.21 8.99 3.41
C SER A 434 11.39 8.04 3.27
N LYS A 435 12.58 8.62 3.24
CA LYS A 435 13.80 7.93 2.84
C LYS A 435 14.87 8.13 3.88
N TYR A 436 15.64 7.07 4.07
CA TYR A 436 16.89 7.06 4.79
C TYR A 436 18.00 6.76 3.78
N ILE A 437 19.10 7.51 3.84
CA ILE A 437 20.28 7.25 2.99
C ILE A 437 21.52 7.26 3.88
N SER A 438 22.29 6.19 3.82
CA SER A 438 23.63 6.09 4.41
C SER A 438 24.67 6.44 3.36
N ILE A 439 25.61 7.32 3.71
CA ILE A 439 26.67 7.80 2.83
C ILE A 439 28.02 7.44 3.42
N SER A 440 28.90 6.89 2.60
CA SER A 440 30.28 6.57 2.96
C SER A 440 31.22 6.93 1.81
N ASN A 441 32.34 7.58 2.11
CA ASN A 441 33.31 8.06 1.11
C ASN A 441 32.60 8.81 -0.04
N THR A 442 31.72 9.75 0.29
CA THR A 442 30.93 10.56 -0.65
C THR A 442 30.00 9.78 -1.59
N HIS A 443 29.74 8.50 -1.33
CA HIS A 443 28.85 7.67 -2.14
C HIS A 443 27.75 7.02 -1.28
N PRO A 444 26.54 6.79 -1.83
CA PRO A 444 25.49 6.03 -1.14
C PRO A 444 25.97 4.60 -0.85
N LEU A 445 25.95 4.21 0.42
CA LEU A 445 26.30 2.87 0.89
C LEU A 445 25.07 2.00 1.11
N ASP A 446 23.98 2.61 1.58
CA ASP A 446 22.74 1.93 1.94
C ASP A 446 21.59 2.91 1.85
N PHE A 447 20.38 2.42 1.65
CA PHE A 447 19.17 3.22 1.69
C PHE A 447 17.98 2.40 2.19
N ASP A 448 16.99 3.10 2.72
CA ASP A 448 15.69 2.52 2.98
C ASP A 448 14.59 3.53 2.66
N MET A 449 13.39 3.03 2.40
CA MET A 449 12.20 3.85 2.14
C MET A 449 11.00 3.13 2.74
N ASN A 450 10.05 3.91 3.26
CA ASN A 450 8.77 3.36 3.74
C ASN A 450 8.19 2.34 2.74
N LYS A 451 7.99 1.09 3.21
CA LYS A 451 7.71 -0.06 2.33
C LYS A 451 6.48 0.15 1.45
N VAL A 452 5.35 0.53 2.06
CA VAL A 452 4.06 0.72 1.39
C VAL A 452 3.24 1.90 1.97
N CYS A 453 3.47 2.30 3.22
CA CYS A 453 2.60 3.24 3.94
C CYS A 453 3.17 4.67 3.96
N ALA A 454 2.40 5.67 3.50
CA ALA A 454 2.74 7.10 3.57
C ALA A 454 2.59 7.73 4.98
N ALA A 455 2.57 6.90 6.04
CA ALA A 455 2.47 7.40 7.40
C ALA A 455 3.72 8.20 7.79
N GLY A 456 3.52 9.32 8.50
CA GLY A 456 4.63 10.19 8.93
C GLY A 456 5.21 11.10 7.84
N THR A 457 4.52 11.28 6.71
CA THR A 457 5.01 12.09 5.57
C THR A 457 4.53 13.55 5.60
N GLY A 458 5.08 14.40 4.73
CA GLY A 458 4.69 15.80 4.60
C GLY A 458 3.24 16.02 4.15
N SER A 459 2.66 15.13 3.32
CA SER A 459 1.25 15.25 2.93
C SER A 459 0.31 14.99 4.11
N PHE A 460 0.70 14.11 5.05
CA PHE A 460 -0.05 13.86 6.27
C PHE A 460 -0.05 15.08 7.19
N LEU A 461 1.11 15.71 7.39
CA LEU A 461 1.23 16.97 8.13
C LEU A 461 0.32 18.06 7.58
N HIS A 462 0.32 18.23 6.27
CA HIS A 462 -0.52 19.21 5.58
C HIS A 462 -2.02 18.92 5.78
N GLU A 463 -2.41 17.66 5.66
CA GLU A 463 -3.80 17.21 5.83
C GLU A 463 -4.29 17.45 7.27
N LEU A 464 -3.51 17.07 8.28
CA LEU A 464 -3.86 17.30 9.68
C LEU A 464 -3.88 18.79 10.03
N ALA A 465 -2.94 19.58 9.52
CA ALA A 465 -2.94 21.02 9.73
C ALA A 465 -4.22 21.65 9.18
N ASN A 466 -4.59 21.34 7.93
CA ASN A 466 -5.82 21.83 7.30
C ASN A 466 -7.08 21.44 8.07
N LYS A 467 -7.20 20.17 8.50
CA LYS A 467 -8.35 19.69 9.29
C LYS A 467 -8.50 20.42 10.63
N ASN A 468 -7.38 20.85 11.22
CA ASN A 468 -7.38 21.61 12.47
C ASN A 468 -7.49 23.12 12.24
N GLY A 469 -7.71 23.57 11.00
CA GLY A 469 -7.73 24.98 10.63
C GLY A 469 -6.41 25.70 10.92
N ILE A 470 -5.28 25.02 10.75
CA ILE A 470 -3.93 25.53 11.01
C ILE A 470 -3.21 25.69 9.67
N ASN A 471 -2.63 26.86 9.43
CA ASN A 471 -1.70 27.03 8.33
C ASN A 471 -0.41 26.24 8.61
N ILE A 472 -0.11 25.26 7.76
CA ILE A 472 1.13 24.47 7.86
C ILE A 472 2.40 25.34 7.80
N VAL A 473 2.32 26.49 7.11
CA VAL A 473 3.42 27.44 6.97
C VAL A 473 3.38 28.43 8.13
N LYS A 474 4.45 28.47 8.92
CA LYS A 474 4.67 29.32 10.10
C LYS A 474 3.75 29.06 11.30
N GLU A 475 2.43 29.02 11.13
CA GLU A 475 1.49 28.90 12.25
C GLU A 475 1.64 27.56 12.98
N PHE A 476 1.68 26.44 12.26
CA PHE A 476 1.84 25.10 12.85
C PHE A 476 3.06 25.01 13.77
N GLN A 477 4.24 25.47 13.30
CA GLN A 477 5.46 25.41 14.10
C GLN A 477 5.40 26.35 15.32
N GLN A 478 4.71 27.50 15.21
CA GLN A 478 4.55 28.42 16.33
C GLN A 478 3.69 27.80 17.42
N LEU A 479 2.55 27.18 17.06
CA LEU A 479 1.69 26.48 18.01
C LEU A 479 2.43 25.35 18.73
N ALA A 480 3.17 24.51 17.98
CA ALA A 480 3.96 23.43 18.56
C ALA A 480 5.04 23.93 19.55
N LEU A 481 5.78 24.98 19.19
CA LEU A 481 6.87 25.51 20.02
C LEU A 481 6.36 26.28 21.26
N LEU A 482 5.10 26.74 21.26
CA LEU A 482 4.46 27.37 22.42
C LEU A 482 3.97 26.36 23.47
N SER A 483 3.87 25.08 23.13
CA SER A 483 3.45 24.04 24.05
C SER A 483 4.40 23.95 25.26
N LYS A 484 3.82 23.78 26.45
CA LYS A 484 4.57 23.53 27.68
C LYS A 484 4.53 22.06 28.07
N ASN A 485 3.44 21.37 27.73
CA ASN A 485 3.21 19.96 28.07
C ASN A 485 2.74 19.19 26.84
N PRO A 486 3.59 18.97 25.81
CA PRO A 486 3.21 18.23 24.60
C PRO A 486 2.54 16.89 24.94
N ILE A 487 1.36 16.61 24.39
CA ILE A 487 0.63 15.37 24.69
C ILE A 487 1.29 14.20 23.95
N LYS A 488 1.59 13.10 24.64
CA LYS A 488 2.09 11.88 23.99
C LYS A 488 0.98 11.23 23.16
N LEU A 489 1.13 11.30 21.83
CA LEU A 489 0.30 10.57 20.87
C LEU A 489 0.95 9.23 20.51
N THR A 490 0.18 8.29 19.96
CA THR A 490 0.73 7.01 19.49
C THR A 490 1.55 7.18 18.20
N GLU A 491 2.60 6.38 18.04
CA GLU A 491 3.53 6.39 16.90
C GLU A 491 3.14 5.39 15.78
N ARG A 492 1.86 5.00 15.73
CA ARG A 492 1.32 3.97 14.82
C ARG A 492 1.09 4.51 13.41
N CYS A 493 -0.06 4.22 12.81
CA CYS A 493 -0.46 4.74 11.50
C CYS A 493 -1.11 6.13 11.67
N THR A 494 -1.11 6.92 10.61
CA THR A 494 -1.73 8.25 10.56
C THR A 494 -3.19 8.25 10.97
N VAL A 495 -3.93 7.18 10.65
CA VAL A 495 -5.33 7.00 11.07
C VAL A 495 -5.45 6.97 12.59
N PHE A 496 -4.54 6.29 13.27
CA PHE A 496 -4.53 6.23 14.74
C PHE A 496 -4.04 7.55 15.34
N MET A 497 -3.02 8.20 14.74
CA MET A 497 -2.59 9.53 15.17
C MET A 497 -3.73 10.56 15.07
N GLU A 498 -4.50 10.53 13.98
CA GLU A 498 -5.68 11.37 13.80
C GLU A 498 -6.76 11.04 14.83
N SER A 499 -7.02 9.76 15.07
CA SER A 499 -7.99 9.32 16.08
C SER A 499 -7.59 9.77 17.49
N ASP A 500 -6.30 9.71 17.83
CA ASP A 500 -5.76 10.23 19.09
C ASP A 500 -5.94 11.75 19.19
N LEU A 501 -5.63 12.49 18.12
CA LEU A 501 -5.83 13.95 18.09
C LEU A 501 -7.28 14.32 18.34
N VAL A 502 -8.21 13.68 17.64
CA VAL A 502 -9.66 13.91 17.81
C VAL A 502 -10.10 13.51 19.20
N SER A 503 -9.73 12.31 19.68
CA SER A 503 -10.11 11.82 21.00
C SER A 503 -9.58 12.70 22.13
N TYR A 504 -8.32 13.16 22.03
CA TYR A 504 -7.72 14.01 23.05
C TYR A 504 -8.22 15.44 22.97
N ALA A 505 -8.50 15.98 21.78
CA ALA A 505 -9.19 17.26 21.64
C ALA A 505 -10.58 17.22 22.29
N GLN A 506 -11.37 16.17 22.03
CA GLN A 506 -12.68 15.95 22.67
C GLN A 506 -12.58 15.84 24.20
N LYS A 507 -11.48 15.29 24.71
CA LYS A 507 -11.19 15.21 26.15
C LYS A 507 -10.64 16.52 26.73
N GLY A 508 -10.54 17.59 25.95
CA GLY A 508 -10.07 18.91 26.41
C GLY A 508 -8.57 19.15 26.30
N GLY A 509 -7.85 18.38 25.48
CA GLY A 509 -6.44 18.61 25.19
C GLY A 509 -6.22 19.95 24.48
N TYR A 510 -5.28 20.77 24.98
CA TYR A 510 -4.97 22.04 24.36
C TYR A 510 -4.36 21.86 22.96
N LYS A 511 -4.82 22.68 22.01
CA LYS A 511 -4.37 22.64 20.61
C LYS A 511 -2.84 22.66 20.47
N ASN A 512 -2.14 23.54 21.20
CA ASN A 512 -0.68 23.63 21.16
C ASN A 512 -0.01 22.33 21.62
N ASP A 513 -0.52 21.70 22.68
CA ASP A 513 0.03 20.48 23.24
C ASP A 513 -0.21 19.26 22.33
N LEU A 514 -1.36 19.21 21.66
CA LEU A 514 -1.68 18.20 20.65
C LEU A 514 -0.75 18.31 19.43
N ILE A 515 -0.54 19.54 18.92
CA ILE A 515 0.30 19.79 17.74
C ILE A 515 1.78 19.54 18.03
N ALA A 516 2.26 19.85 19.23
CA ALA A 516 3.60 19.46 19.68
C ALA A 516 3.73 17.93 19.83
N GLY A 517 2.71 17.27 20.36
CA GLY A 517 2.60 15.81 20.41
C GLY A 517 2.70 15.15 19.03
N LEU A 518 2.06 15.75 18.03
CA LEU A 518 2.09 15.30 16.65
C LEU A 518 3.50 15.36 16.03
N CYS A 519 4.29 16.38 16.36
CA CYS A 519 5.68 16.47 15.91
C CYS A 519 6.52 15.28 16.41
N TYR A 520 6.36 14.90 17.68
CA TYR A 520 7.00 13.70 18.23
C TYR A 520 6.52 12.43 17.54
N ALA A 521 5.22 12.27 17.38
CA ALA A 521 4.63 11.07 16.75
C ALA A 521 5.19 10.83 15.34
N ILE A 522 5.38 11.90 14.56
CA ILE A 522 5.95 11.83 13.21
C ILE A 522 7.42 11.40 13.23
N VAL A 523 8.23 11.97 14.13
CA VAL A 523 9.64 11.63 14.26
C VAL A 523 9.82 10.18 14.70
N TYR A 524 9.09 9.73 15.73
CA TYR A 524 9.13 8.33 16.17
C TYR A 524 8.66 7.39 15.08
N ASN A 525 7.61 7.76 14.34
CA ASN A 525 7.14 6.95 13.22
C ASN A 525 8.20 6.81 12.13
N TYR A 526 8.85 7.90 11.72
CA TYR A 526 9.92 7.88 10.74
C TYR A 526 11.09 7.00 11.21
N LEU A 527 11.56 7.17 12.45
CA LEU A 527 12.65 6.36 13.00
C LEU A 527 12.29 4.88 13.09
N ASN A 528 11.07 4.56 13.53
CA ASN A 528 10.65 3.16 13.73
C ASN A 528 10.23 2.44 12.43
N ARG A 529 9.87 3.17 11.36
CA ARG A 529 9.31 2.59 10.13
C ARG A 529 10.18 2.75 8.89
N VAL A 530 11.11 3.70 8.90
CA VAL A 530 12.01 3.95 7.77
C VAL A 530 13.46 3.66 8.17
N VAL A 531 13.91 4.19 9.32
CA VAL A 531 15.28 3.96 9.78
C VAL A 531 15.42 2.57 10.41
N GLU A 532 14.44 2.13 11.19
CA GLU A 532 14.43 0.85 11.91
C GLU A 532 15.75 0.61 12.68
N ASN A 533 16.50 -0.43 12.33
CA ASN A 533 17.78 -0.79 12.94
C ASN A 533 18.99 -0.31 12.13
N LYS A 534 18.79 0.54 11.11
CA LYS A 534 19.88 1.10 10.30
C LYS A 534 20.72 2.04 11.15
N LYS A 535 22.01 2.13 10.82
CA LYS A 535 22.96 2.97 11.56
C LYS A 535 22.66 4.45 11.34
N VAL A 536 22.26 5.17 12.38
CA VAL A 536 22.26 6.64 12.37
C VAL A 536 23.66 7.11 12.72
N GLY A 537 24.34 7.77 11.78
CA GLY A 537 25.69 8.28 11.99
C GLY A 537 25.74 9.56 12.83
N GLU A 538 26.87 10.26 12.76
CA GLU A 538 27.12 11.47 13.53
C GLU A 538 26.74 12.73 12.76
N ARG A 539 26.95 12.74 11.44
CA ARG A 539 26.67 13.89 10.58
C ARG A 539 25.39 13.64 9.79
N ILE A 540 24.28 14.06 10.40
CA ILE A 540 22.91 13.83 9.90
C ILE A 540 22.39 15.09 9.20
N MET A 541 21.84 14.95 8.00
CA MET A 541 21.18 16.03 7.26
C MET A 541 19.70 15.72 7.10
N PHE A 542 18.83 16.69 7.39
CA PHE A 542 17.39 16.52 7.26
C PHE A 542 16.81 17.36 6.13
N LEU A 543 16.10 16.69 5.22
CA LEU A 543 15.61 17.19 3.94
C LEU A 543 14.10 16.96 3.77
N GLY A 544 13.56 17.52 2.68
CA GLY A 544 12.15 17.38 2.31
C GLY A 544 11.29 18.50 2.91
N GLY A 545 9.99 18.50 2.60
CA GLY A 545 9.06 19.56 3.01
C GLY A 545 9.00 19.79 4.53
N PRO A 546 8.84 18.75 5.36
CA PRO A 546 8.78 18.85 6.81
C PRO A 546 10.05 19.42 7.47
N SER A 547 11.21 19.37 6.80
CA SER A 547 12.43 20.04 7.28
C SER A 547 12.32 21.57 7.28
N LEU A 548 11.31 22.14 6.60
CA LEU A 548 10.97 23.57 6.66
C LEU A 548 10.27 23.95 7.98
N ASN A 549 9.82 22.98 8.78
CA ASN A 549 9.10 23.21 10.02
C ASN A 549 10.05 23.07 11.22
N LYS A 550 10.31 24.19 11.91
CA LYS A 550 11.25 24.26 13.04
C LYS A 550 10.86 23.35 14.21
N ALA A 551 9.57 23.10 14.44
CA ALA A 551 9.11 22.23 15.51
C ALA A 551 9.43 20.74 15.23
N ILE A 552 9.39 20.32 13.97
CA ILE A 552 9.77 18.96 13.57
C ILE A 552 11.28 18.75 13.72
N VAL A 553 12.08 19.76 13.36
CA VAL A 553 13.54 19.74 13.59
C VAL A 553 13.85 19.65 15.10
N ALA A 554 13.14 20.44 15.93
CA ALA A 554 13.26 20.35 17.38
C ALA A 554 12.86 18.97 17.92
N ALA A 555 11.83 18.34 17.37
CA ALA A 555 11.44 16.99 17.74
C ALA A 555 12.51 15.96 17.38
N PHE A 556 13.14 16.05 16.19
CA PHE A 556 14.27 15.20 15.83
C PHE A 556 15.44 15.39 16.79
N GLU A 557 15.80 16.63 17.11
CA GLU A 557 16.87 16.91 18.06
C GLU A 557 16.57 16.34 19.45
N ALA A 558 15.34 16.49 19.93
CA ALA A 558 14.89 15.97 21.23
C ALA A 558 14.93 14.43 21.28
N VAL A 559 14.49 13.76 20.21
CA VAL A 559 14.45 12.29 20.14
C VAL A 559 15.84 11.67 19.94
N LEU A 560 16.67 12.28 19.08
CA LEU A 560 18.02 11.77 18.80
C LEU A 560 19.04 12.16 19.88
N GLY A 561 18.77 13.23 20.63
CA GLY A 561 19.73 13.82 21.55
C GLY A 561 20.95 14.44 20.85
N LYS A 562 20.92 14.64 19.53
CA LYS A 562 22.02 15.16 18.69
C LYS A 562 21.52 16.30 17.80
N GLY A 563 22.42 17.23 17.46
CA GLY A 563 22.13 18.26 16.46
C GLY A 563 22.11 17.69 15.05
N ILE A 564 21.24 18.22 14.19
CA ILE A 564 21.15 17.83 12.78
C ILE A 564 21.49 19.00 11.86
N LEU A 565 22.00 18.72 10.67
CA LEU A 565 22.35 19.73 9.67
C LEU A 565 21.13 20.07 8.81
N ILE A 566 20.74 21.34 8.83
CA ILE A 566 19.63 21.89 8.05
C ILE A 566 20.18 22.85 6.98
N PRO A 567 20.28 22.44 5.71
CA PRO A 567 20.83 23.31 4.68
C PRO A 567 19.84 24.39 4.23
N LYS A 568 20.37 25.48 3.68
CA LYS A 568 19.56 26.40 2.87
C LYS A 568 19.07 25.65 1.63
N HIS A 569 17.87 25.99 1.15
CA HIS A 569 17.27 25.45 -0.07
C HIS A 569 17.01 23.93 -0.05
N ARG A 570 16.91 23.34 1.15
CA ARG A 570 16.70 21.90 1.40
C ARG A 570 15.47 21.29 0.71
N GLU A 571 14.45 22.10 0.42
CA GLU A 571 13.23 21.66 -0.25
C GLU A 571 13.41 21.37 -1.75
N VAL A 572 14.51 21.83 -2.36
CA VAL A 572 14.86 21.59 -3.76
C VAL A 572 16.14 20.78 -3.93
N LEU A 573 16.62 20.12 -2.87
CA LEU A 573 17.94 19.47 -2.89
C LEU A 573 18.02 18.30 -3.89
N GLY A 574 16.92 17.58 -4.12
CA GLY A 574 16.84 16.56 -5.18
C GLY A 574 17.11 17.17 -6.57
N GLY A 575 16.48 18.31 -6.88
CA GLY A 575 16.75 19.07 -8.10
C GLY A 575 18.18 19.59 -8.16
N PHE A 576 18.74 20.04 -7.03
CA PHE A 576 20.12 20.52 -6.94
C PHE A 576 21.14 19.42 -7.28
N GLY A 577 21.04 18.25 -6.63
CA GLY A 577 21.92 17.13 -6.94
C GLY A 577 21.74 16.56 -8.35
N ALA A 578 20.52 16.62 -8.90
CA ALA A 578 20.26 16.30 -10.29
C ALA A 578 20.98 17.26 -11.26
N ALA A 579 20.93 18.56 -11.00
CA ALA A 579 21.63 19.57 -11.80
C ALA A 579 23.16 19.37 -11.79
N ILE A 580 23.73 19.05 -10.62
CA ILE A 580 25.16 18.71 -10.49
C ILE A 580 25.51 17.45 -11.30
N SER A 581 24.65 16.44 -11.24
CA SER A 581 24.88 15.17 -11.91
C SER A 581 24.97 15.30 -13.44
N VAL A 582 24.16 16.17 -14.06
CA VAL A 582 24.31 16.46 -15.50
C VAL A 582 25.49 17.34 -15.80
N GLN A 583 25.84 18.30 -14.94
CA GLN A 583 27.06 19.07 -15.10
C GLN A 583 28.27 18.13 -15.20
N GLU A 584 28.44 17.23 -14.23
CA GLU A 584 29.54 16.27 -14.19
C GLU A 584 29.51 15.31 -15.41
N LYS A 585 28.32 14.89 -15.84
CA LYS A 585 28.17 14.05 -17.04
C LYS A 585 28.61 14.80 -18.31
N MET A 586 28.20 16.05 -18.48
CA MET A 586 28.54 16.87 -19.64
C MET A 586 30.04 17.14 -19.69
N GLU A 587 30.64 17.48 -18.55
CA GLU A 587 32.09 17.65 -18.41
C GLU A 587 32.84 16.37 -18.77
N LYS A 588 32.45 15.22 -18.20
CA LYS A 588 33.06 13.92 -18.49
C LYS A 588 32.94 13.51 -19.97
N GLN A 589 31.81 13.82 -20.60
CA GLN A 589 31.55 13.51 -22.02
C GLN A 589 32.09 14.58 -22.98
N HIS A 590 32.71 15.65 -22.47
CA HIS A 590 33.16 16.81 -23.26
C HIS A 590 32.05 17.42 -24.14
N LYS A 591 30.79 17.32 -23.70
CA LYS A 591 29.62 17.84 -24.42
C LYS A 591 29.39 19.30 -24.03
N LYS A 592 29.28 20.17 -25.03
CA LYS A 592 29.07 21.62 -24.83
C LYS A 592 27.62 22.08 -25.04
N ALA A 593 26.76 21.23 -25.59
CA ALA A 593 25.38 21.54 -25.91
C ALA A 593 24.44 20.47 -25.35
N SER A 594 23.32 20.92 -24.80
CA SER A 594 22.22 20.09 -24.31
C SER A 594 21.37 19.57 -25.47
N VAL A 595 20.75 18.41 -25.31
CA VAL A 595 19.71 17.89 -26.19
C VAL A 595 18.31 18.42 -25.84
N PHE A 596 18.19 19.26 -24.80
CA PHE A 596 16.95 19.92 -24.40
C PHE A 596 16.38 20.75 -25.55
N ARG A 597 15.05 20.65 -25.76
CA ARG A 597 14.34 21.34 -26.86
C ARG A 597 14.25 22.86 -26.70
N GLY A 598 14.63 23.39 -25.54
CA GLY A 598 14.57 24.81 -25.25
C GLY A 598 13.26 25.22 -24.56
N LEU A 599 13.29 26.40 -23.92
CA LEU A 599 12.19 26.88 -23.08
C LEU A 599 10.92 27.18 -23.89
N GLU A 600 11.03 27.89 -25.01
CA GLU A 600 9.86 28.31 -25.80
C GLU A 600 9.06 27.14 -26.38
N GLU A 601 9.75 26.19 -27.01
CA GLU A 601 9.12 25.01 -27.61
C GLU A 601 8.41 24.18 -26.55
N THR A 602 9.03 24.02 -25.38
CA THR A 602 8.49 23.22 -24.27
C THR A 602 7.27 23.88 -23.61
N ILE A 603 7.33 25.19 -23.36
CA ILE A 603 6.25 25.92 -22.68
C ILE A 603 4.97 25.95 -23.54
N ASN A 604 5.13 26.05 -24.86
CA ASN A 604 4.00 26.19 -25.79
C ASN A 604 3.51 24.86 -26.39
N ASP A 605 4.15 23.72 -26.07
CA ASP A 605 3.73 22.40 -26.58
C ASP A 605 2.33 22.04 -26.06
N GLN A 606 1.46 21.53 -26.93
CA GLN A 606 0.11 21.10 -26.57
C GLN A 606 0.12 19.65 -26.12
N LEU A 607 -0.54 19.38 -24.99
CA LEU A 607 -0.62 18.04 -24.40
C LEU A 607 -1.77 17.24 -24.99
N ASP A 608 -1.53 16.62 -26.15
CA ASP A 608 -2.43 15.62 -26.70
C ASP A 608 -2.03 14.21 -26.25
N TYR A 609 -3.01 13.44 -25.76
CA TYR A 609 -2.83 12.01 -25.48
C TYR A 609 -3.99 11.18 -26.01
N LYS A 610 -3.68 9.93 -26.36
CA LYS A 610 -4.66 8.90 -26.69
C LYS A 610 -4.53 7.74 -25.71
N GLU A 611 -5.66 7.18 -25.30
CA GLU A 611 -5.72 5.92 -24.56
C GLU A 611 -5.84 4.74 -25.53
N ALA A 612 -5.15 3.65 -25.22
CA ALA A 612 -5.20 2.41 -26.00
C ALA A 612 -4.97 1.20 -25.09
N ILE A 613 -5.56 0.05 -25.45
CA ILE A 613 -5.24 -1.23 -24.80
C ILE A 613 -3.94 -1.78 -25.40
N CYS A 614 -3.07 -2.29 -24.54
CA CYS A 614 -1.79 -2.87 -24.94
C CYS A 614 -1.99 -4.23 -25.63
N HIS A 615 -1.86 -4.26 -26.96
CA HIS A 615 -1.80 -5.51 -27.75
C HIS A 615 -0.39 -5.86 -28.22
N ALA A 616 0.63 -5.33 -27.55
CA ALA A 616 2.01 -5.43 -28.01
C ALA A 616 2.63 -6.84 -27.85
N ASN A 617 1.94 -7.75 -27.15
CA ASN A 617 2.18 -9.19 -27.22
C ASN A 617 0.82 -9.88 -27.36
N PRO A 618 0.54 -10.59 -28.48
CA PRO A 618 -0.71 -11.32 -28.67
C PRO A 618 -0.97 -12.39 -27.60
N GLN A 619 0.08 -12.91 -26.96
CA GLN A 619 0.02 -13.90 -25.87
C GLN A 619 -0.10 -13.26 -24.47
N CYS A 620 -0.27 -11.94 -24.38
CA CYS A 620 -0.36 -11.23 -23.11
C CYS A 620 -1.83 -10.92 -22.77
N HIS A 621 -2.33 -11.55 -21.71
CA HIS A 621 -3.73 -11.43 -21.26
C HIS A 621 -3.98 -10.25 -20.29
N ASN A 622 -3.00 -9.38 -20.05
CA ASN A 622 -3.13 -8.29 -19.09
C ASN A 622 -3.91 -7.08 -19.61
N GLU A 623 -4.17 -6.98 -20.93
CA GLU A 623 -4.95 -5.90 -21.57
C GLU A 623 -4.69 -4.49 -21.00
N CYS A 624 -3.42 -4.17 -20.73
CA CYS A 624 -3.11 -2.98 -19.95
C CYS A 624 -3.55 -1.71 -20.68
N LYS A 625 -4.24 -0.79 -19.99
CA LYS A 625 -4.48 0.56 -20.50
C LYS A 625 -3.14 1.31 -20.62
N LEU A 626 -2.89 1.88 -21.79
CA LEU A 626 -1.74 2.71 -22.12
C LEU A 626 -2.18 4.13 -22.44
N LYS A 627 -1.36 5.10 -22.06
CA LYS A 627 -1.44 6.49 -22.52
C LYS A 627 -0.34 6.80 -23.48
N ILE A 628 -0.70 7.31 -24.65
CA ILE A 628 0.22 7.65 -25.73
C ILE A 628 0.19 9.16 -25.89
N TYR A 629 1.20 9.84 -25.37
CA TYR A 629 1.39 11.27 -25.56
C TYR A 629 2.08 11.54 -26.90
N ASN A 630 1.73 12.65 -27.54
CA ASN A 630 2.39 13.13 -28.73
C ASN A 630 2.97 14.53 -28.49
N PHE A 631 4.30 14.63 -28.42
CA PHE A 631 5.03 15.88 -28.21
C PHE A 631 5.62 16.37 -29.53
N SER A 632 4.86 17.19 -30.26
CA SER A 632 5.26 17.72 -31.57
C SER A 632 5.78 16.65 -32.55
N GLY A 633 5.08 15.51 -32.66
CA GLY A 633 5.44 14.38 -33.53
C GLY A 633 6.24 13.26 -32.85
N ARG A 634 6.68 13.45 -31.60
CA ARG A 634 7.36 12.41 -30.81
C ARG A 634 6.38 11.68 -29.91
N LYS A 635 6.24 10.37 -30.10
CA LYS A 635 5.38 9.54 -29.25
C LYS A 635 6.10 9.14 -27.97
N SER A 636 5.44 9.32 -26.83
CA SER A 636 5.86 8.78 -25.54
C SER A 636 4.71 7.97 -24.96
N ILE A 637 4.97 6.69 -24.67
CA ILE A 637 3.94 5.73 -24.25
C ILE A 637 4.14 5.46 -22.76
N TRP A 638 3.04 5.48 -22.00
CA TRP A 638 3.02 5.29 -20.55
C TRP A 638 1.94 4.28 -20.16
N GLY A 639 2.14 3.65 -19.01
CA GLY A 639 1.31 2.56 -18.55
C GLY A 639 1.83 1.18 -18.98
N GLY A 640 1.04 0.16 -18.66
CA GLY A 640 1.45 -1.22 -18.86
C GLY A 640 2.13 -1.80 -17.62
N GLU A 641 1.53 -2.83 -17.04
CA GLU A 641 2.02 -3.51 -15.83
C GLU A 641 3.34 -4.25 -16.03
N CYS A 642 3.75 -4.47 -17.28
CA CYS A 642 5.01 -5.13 -17.61
C CYS A 642 6.22 -4.18 -17.68
N GLY A 643 6.01 -2.88 -17.38
CA GLY A 643 7.04 -1.86 -17.47
C GLY A 643 7.69 -1.76 -18.86
N ARG A 644 6.99 -2.18 -19.92
CA ARG A 644 7.52 -2.18 -21.31
C ARG A 644 7.80 -0.76 -21.79
N TYR A 645 6.91 0.16 -21.43
CA TYR A 645 6.92 1.54 -21.91
C TYR A 645 7.46 2.54 -20.88
N GLU A 646 7.63 2.13 -19.62
CA GLU A 646 8.11 3.01 -18.54
C GLU A 646 9.61 3.29 -18.56
N ILE A 647 10.38 2.65 -19.45
CA ILE A 647 11.85 2.71 -19.44
C ILE A 647 12.36 3.45 -20.68
N ARG A 648 12.86 4.67 -20.46
CA ARG A 648 13.69 5.41 -21.41
C ARG A 648 14.90 6.00 -20.70
N GLY A 649 16.09 5.54 -21.07
CA GLY A 649 17.35 5.97 -20.49
C GLY A 649 18.52 5.21 -21.09
N GLN A 650 19.74 5.71 -20.93
CA GLN A 650 20.96 5.04 -21.35
C GLN A 650 21.30 3.87 -20.40
N TYR A 651 20.42 2.87 -20.30
CA TYR A 651 20.58 1.70 -19.44
C TYR A 651 21.52 0.65 -20.04
N GLY A 652 22.67 1.09 -20.58
CA GLY A 652 23.68 0.19 -21.16
C GLY A 652 23.09 -0.90 -22.07
N GLN A 653 23.73 -2.07 -22.07
CA GLN A 653 23.23 -3.27 -22.75
C GLN A 653 22.32 -4.06 -21.80
N LYS A 654 21.13 -4.44 -22.28
CA LYS A 654 20.23 -5.35 -21.58
C LYS A 654 20.96 -6.65 -21.23
N LYS A 655 20.86 -7.10 -19.98
CA LYS A 655 21.44 -8.37 -19.52
C LYS A 655 20.48 -9.53 -19.78
N GLU A 656 20.98 -10.76 -19.70
CA GLU A 656 20.13 -11.94 -19.79
C GLU A 656 19.11 -11.99 -18.65
N ASP A 657 17.90 -12.47 -18.93
CA ASP A 657 16.82 -12.63 -17.96
C ASP A 657 16.82 -14.08 -17.44
N TYR A 658 17.49 -14.32 -16.33
CA TYR A 658 17.62 -15.67 -15.76
C TYR A 658 16.34 -16.19 -15.10
N PHE A 659 15.35 -15.32 -14.82
CA PHE A 659 14.02 -15.78 -14.42
C PHE A 659 13.33 -16.45 -15.61
N LYS A 660 13.40 -15.80 -16.78
CA LYS A 660 12.93 -16.42 -18.03
C LYS A 660 13.71 -17.70 -18.37
N LEU A 661 15.02 -17.75 -18.12
CA LEU A 661 15.80 -18.98 -18.30
C LEU A 661 15.27 -20.12 -17.42
N ARG A 662 15.05 -19.87 -16.13
CA ARG A 662 14.46 -20.86 -15.21
C ARG A 662 13.11 -21.34 -15.72
N ASP A 663 12.23 -20.43 -16.13
CA ASP A 663 10.91 -20.79 -16.63
C ASP A 663 10.99 -21.59 -17.94
N THR A 664 11.94 -21.27 -18.82
CA THR A 664 12.20 -22.06 -20.04
C THR A 664 12.66 -23.48 -19.71
N ILE A 665 13.52 -23.65 -18.69
CA ILE A 665 13.93 -24.97 -18.21
C ILE A 665 12.70 -25.70 -17.64
N TRP A 666 11.92 -25.04 -16.79
CA TRP A 666 10.74 -25.60 -16.15
C TRP A 666 9.66 -26.05 -17.16
N GLU A 667 9.34 -25.21 -18.15
CA GLU A 667 8.39 -25.53 -19.24
C GLU A 667 8.87 -26.72 -20.08
N ARG A 668 10.19 -26.82 -20.32
CA ARG A 668 10.76 -27.95 -21.06
C ARG A 668 10.58 -29.28 -20.32
N HIS A 669 10.83 -29.29 -19.00
CA HIS A 669 10.63 -30.46 -18.15
C HIS A 669 9.15 -30.84 -18.00
N LEU A 670 8.25 -29.87 -18.09
CA LEU A 670 6.79 -30.07 -18.04
C LEU A 670 6.15 -30.42 -19.38
N LYS A 671 6.88 -30.31 -20.50
CA LYS A 671 6.34 -30.51 -21.85
C LYS A 671 5.66 -31.86 -21.98
N GLY A 672 4.37 -31.85 -22.35
CA GLY A 672 3.55 -33.05 -22.53
C GLY A 672 3.01 -33.69 -21.24
N LEU A 673 3.27 -33.08 -20.07
CA LEU A 673 2.78 -33.58 -18.76
C LEU A 673 1.56 -32.81 -18.25
N TYR A 674 1.26 -31.64 -18.81
CA TYR A 674 0.11 -30.83 -18.42
C TYR A 674 -0.52 -30.10 -19.61
N HIS A 675 -1.76 -29.65 -19.40
CA HIS A 675 -2.47 -28.73 -20.28
C HIS A 675 -2.85 -27.46 -19.50
N GLU A 676 -2.94 -26.33 -20.19
CA GLU A 676 -3.42 -25.08 -19.61
C GLU A 676 -4.93 -24.92 -19.88
N LEU A 677 -5.72 -24.61 -18.84
CA LEU A 677 -7.19 -24.52 -18.97
C LEU A 677 -7.64 -23.43 -19.95
N GLY A 678 -6.92 -22.30 -20.01
CA GLY A 678 -7.26 -21.17 -20.88
C GLY A 678 -7.20 -21.52 -22.35
N ASP A 679 -6.11 -22.16 -22.77
CA ASP A 679 -5.91 -22.63 -24.14
C ASP A 679 -7.02 -23.61 -24.56
N LEU A 680 -7.39 -24.51 -23.65
CA LEU A 680 -8.42 -25.51 -23.94
C LEU A 680 -9.83 -24.91 -24.10
N LYS A 681 -10.17 -23.85 -23.36
CA LYS A 681 -11.45 -23.14 -23.53
C LYS A 681 -11.52 -22.36 -24.83
N SER A 682 -10.40 -21.76 -25.26
CA SER A 682 -10.34 -20.97 -26.52
C SER A 682 -10.53 -21.80 -27.80
N GLY A 683 -10.34 -23.13 -27.71
CA GLY A 683 -10.48 -24.06 -28.84
C GLY A 683 -11.80 -24.83 -28.90
N ALA A 684 -12.75 -24.60 -27.97
CA ALA A 684 -14.04 -25.29 -27.94
C ALA A 684 -15.17 -24.37 -28.45
N GLU A 685 -16.03 -24.86 -29.36
CA GLU A 685 -17.18 -24.10 -29.91
C GLU A 685 -18.30 -23.77 -28.88
N GLU A 686 -18.14 -24.10 -27.60
CA GLU A 686 -19.10 -23.71 -26.54
C GLU A 686 -18.37 -23.41 -25.22
N ASP A 687 -18.40 -22.13 -24.80
CA ASP A 687 -17.78 -21.55 -23.60
C ASP A 687 -18.28 -22.11 -22.24
N LYS A 688 -18.93 -23.28 -22.22
CA LYS A 688 -19.70 -23.78 -21.06
C LYS A 688 -19.52 -25.24 -20.66
N LYS A 689 -18.75 -26.06 -21.37
CA LYS A 689 -18.52 -27.47 -20.96
C LYS A 689 -17.15 -27.67 -20.31
N GLY A 690 -17.15 -28.24 -19.10
CA GLY A 690 -15.93 -28.64 -18.40
C GLY A 690 -15.15 -29.73 -19.16
N ILE A 691 -13.85 -29.78 -18.94
CA ILE A 691 -12.93 -30.68 -19.67
C ILE A 691 -12.58 -31.83 -18.75
N PHE A 692 -13.38 -32.90 -18.82
CA PHE A 692 -13.27 -34.02 -17.90
C PHE A 692 -12.27 -35.10 -18.35
N GLU A 693 -11.93 -35.14 -19.64
CA GLU A 693 -10.96 -36.08 -20.21
C GLU A 693 -10.11 -35.43 -21.30
N ILE A 694 -8.84 -35.84 -21.40
CA ILE A 694 -7.90 -35.47 -22.46
C ILE A 694 -7.13 -36.72 -22.86
N ASP A 695 -6.95 -37.00 -24.15
CA ASP A 695 -6.31 -38.22 -24.67
C ASP A 695 -6.90 -39.53 -24.09
N GLY A 696 -8.22 -39.57 -23.84
CA GLY A 696 -8.89 -40.71 -23.22
C GLY A 696 -8.53 -40.94 -21.74
N ARG A 697 -7.91 -39.96 -21.08
CA ARG A 697 -7.56 -39.99 -19.65
C ARG A 697 -8.31 -38.93 -18.85
N PRO A 698 -8.77 -39.25 -17.63
CA PRO A 698 -9.39 -38.27 -16.73
C PRO A 698 -8.48 -37.07 -16.44
N THR A 699 -9.06 -35.88 -16.39
CA THR A 699 -8.34 -34.66 -16.01
C THR A 699 -8.27 -34.46 -14.51
N ILE A 700 -7.21 -33.82 -14.05
CA ILE A 700 -7.06 -33.38 -12.66
C ILE A 700 -6.59 -31.93 -12.64
N GLY A 701 -7.44 -31.05 -12.14
CA GLY A 701 -7.20 -29.61 -12.05
C GLY A 701 -6.32 -29.26 -10.85
N MET A 702 -5.29 -28.45 -11.05
CA MET A 702 -4.46 -27.92 -9.97
C MET A 702 -4.16 -26.44 -10.19
N GLN A 703 -4.28 -25.64 -9.12
CA GLN A 703 -4.02 -24.20 -9.18
C GLN A 703 -2.56 -23.91 -9.57
N ARG A 704 -2.31 -22.91 -10.42
CA ARG A 704 -0.97 -22.38 -10.71
C ARG A 704 -0.61 -21.27 -9.70
N ALA A 705 -0.68 -21.60 -8.41
CA ALA A 705 -0.45 -20.67 -7.30
C ALA A 705 0.28 -21.35 -6.13
N LEU A 706 0.85 -20.54 -5.23
CA LEU A 706 1.50 -20.98 -3.99
C LEU A 706 2.56 -22.08 -4.23
N TYR A 707 2.38 -23.26 -3.64
CA TYR A 707 3.31 -24.39 -3.73
C TYR A 707 3.46 -24.93 -5.16
N SER A 708 2.48 -24.72 -6.05
CA SER A 708 2.53 -25.26 -7.41
C SER A 708 3.69 -24.69 -8.24
N HIS A 709 4.14 -23.46 -7.97
CA HIS A 709 5.35 -22.91 -8.61
C HIS A 709 6.62 -23.72 -8.28
N GLN A 710 6.59 -24.49 -7.20
CA GLN A 710 7.66 -25.37 -6.75
C GLN A 710 7.40 -26.84 -7.13
N THR A 711 6.17 -27.34 -6.95
CA THR A 711 5.87 -28.78 -7.00
C THR A 711 5.10 -29.23 -8.24
N ALA A 712 4.85 -28.36 -9.23
CA ALA A 712 4.07 -28.73 -10.41
C ALA A 712 4.71 -29.88 -11.21
N LEU A 713 6.02 -29.88 -11.40
CA LEU A 713 6.72 -30.94 -12.13
C LEU A 713 6.58 -32.30 -11.44
N PHE A 714 6.72 -32.31 -10.11
CA PHE A 714 6.48 -33.47 -9.27
C PHE A 714 5.06 -34.02 -9.47
N TRP A 715 4.03 -33.17 -9.30
CA TRP A 715 2.63 -33.63 -9.42
C TRP A 715 2.23 -34.00 -10.84
N ALA A 716 2.71 -33.26 -11.85
CA ALA A 716 2.45 -33.58 -13.26
C ALA A 716 3.02 -34.97 -13.61
N SER A 717 4.24 -35.26 -13.17
CA SER A 717 4.89 -36.55 -13.38
C SER A 717 4.17 -37.68 -12.62
N PHE A 718 3.76 -37.43 -11.38
CA PHE A 718 2.98 -38.38 -10.59
C PHE A 718 1.66 -38.72 -11.30
N PHE A 719 0.85 -37.72 -11.66
CA PHE A 719 -0.44 -37.95 -12.28
C PHE A 719 -0.36 -38.57 -13.67
N ASP A 720 0.62 -38.18 -14.49
CA ASP A 720 0.87 -38.82 -15.79
C ASP A 720 1.12 -40.32 -15.63
N LYS A 721 1.94 -40.72 -14.64
CA LYS A 721 2.24 -42.12 -14.34
C LYS A 721 1.04 -42.89 -13.76
N ILE A 722 0.19 -42.22 -12.99
CA ILE A 722 -1.07 -42.81 -12.52
C ILE A 722 -2.06 -43.02 -13.68
N GLY A 723 -1.97 -42.21 -14.74
CA GLY A 723 -2.86 -42.27 -15.91
C GLY A 723 -3.90 -41.15 -15.94
N LEU A 724 -3.61 -40.00 -15.32
CA LEU A 724 -4.41 -38.79 -15.39
C LEU A 724 -3.69 -37.70 -16.19
N ARG A 725 -4.44 -36.68 -16.61
CA ARG A 725 -3.93 -35.51 -17.30
C ARG A 725 -4.03 -34.28 -16.39
N LEU A 726 -2.89 -33.73 -16.00
CA LEU A 726 -2.86 -32.52 -15.19
C LEU A 726 -3.34 -31.32 -16.02
N VAL A 727 -4.28 -30.55 -15.46
CA VAL A 727 -4.73 -29.27 -16.01
C VAL A 727 -4.34 -28.18 -15.03
N LEU A 728 -3.46 -27.27 -15.45
CA LEU A 728 -3.14 -26.07 -14.70
C LEU A 728 -4.04 -24.92 -15.12
N THR A 729 -4.37 -24.04 -14.18
CA THR A 729 -4.96 -22.74 -14.53
C THR A 729 -3.99 -21.90 -15.38
N PRO A 730 -4.50 -20.92 -16.13
CA PRO A 730 -3.66 -19.93 -16.82
C PRO A 730 -2.71 -19.20 -15.87
N LYS A 731 -1.73 -18.51 -16.46
CA LYS A 731 -0.95 -17.49 -15.72
C LYS A 731 -1.88 -16.48 -15.07
N THR A 732 -1.54 -16.04 -13.86
CA THR A 732 -2.31 -15.07 -13.08
C THR A 732 -2.59 -13.82 -13.90
N ASN A 733 -3.87 -13.47 -14.00
CA ASN A 733 -4.36 -12.28 -14.69
C ASN A 733 -5.32 -11.50 -13.78
N ASP A 734 -5.82 -10.36 -14.25
CA ASP A 734 -6.67 -9.48 -13.45
C ASP A 734 -7.98 -10.12 -13.00
N ARG A 735 -8.58 -10.96 -13.85
CA ARG A 735 -9.80 -11.69 -13.52
C ARG A 735 -9.55 -12.66 -12.36
N ILE A 736 -8.49 -13.47 -12.46
CA ILE A 736 -8.12 -14.44 -11.41
C ILE A 736 -7.83 -13.69 -10.10
N SER A 737 -7.03 -12.63 -10.15
CA SER A 737 -6.73 -11.81 -8.96
C SER A 737 -8.00 -11.24 -8.32
N LYS A 738 -8.92 -10.67 -9.13
CA LYS A 738 -10.19 -10.11 -8.66
C LYS A 738 -11.06 -11.15 -7.95
N LEU A 739 -11.28 -12.29 -8.60
CA LEU A 739 -12.06 -13.40 -8.04
C LEU A 739 -11.47 -13.89 -6.72
N GLY A 740 -10.14 -13.95 -6.64
CA GLY A 740 -9.43 -14.31 -5.43
C GLY A 740 -9.70 -13.36 -4.27
N ILE A 741 -9.52 -12.05 -4.50
CA ILE A 741 -9.72 -11.00 -3.49
C ILE A 741 -11.18 -10.99 -2.99
N GLU A 742 -12.16 -11.06 -3.89
CA GLU A 742 -13.58 -11.02 -3.56
C GLU A 742 -14.07 -12.25 -2.77
N SER A 743 -13.37 -13.38 -2.90
CA SER A 743 -13.71 -14.62 -2.20
C SER A 743 -13.14 -14.72 -0.77
N MET A 744 -12.28 -13.79 -0.36
CA MET A 744 -11.58 -13.92 0.92
C MET A 744 -12.53 -13.72 2.11
N THR A 745 -12.45 -14.63 3.07
CA THR A 745 -13.17 -14.55 4.35
C THR A 745 -12.34 -13.96 5.48
N THR A 746 -11.04 -13.79 5.26
CA THR A 746 -10.08 -13.23 6.21
C THR A 746 -8.93 -12.57 5.47
N GLU A 747 -8.29 -11.60 6.10
CA GLU A 747 -7.17 -10.87 5.50
C GLU A 747 -5.87 -11.69 5.54
N THR A 748 -5.33 -12.02 4.36
CA THR A 748 -4.08 -12.79 4.17
C THR A 748 -3.11 -12.06 3.25
N CYS A 749 -1.92 -12.64 3.03
CA CYS A 749 -1.01 -12.15 2.00
C CYS A 749 -1.59 -12.35 0.58
N TYR A 750 -1.24 -11.46 -0.34
CA TYR A 750 -1.77 -11.44 -1.70
C TYR A 750 -1.66 -12.78 -2.47
N PRO A 751 -0.58 -13.57 -2.38
CA PRO A 751 -0.48 -14.87 -3.06
C PRO A 751 -1.55 -15.88 -2.62
N VAL A 752 -2.00 -15.82 -1.36
CA VAL A 752 -3.09 -16.67 -0.86
C VAL A 752 -4.42 -16.25 -1.48
N LYS A 753 -4.67 -14.93 -1.56
CA LYS A 753 -5.86 -14.38 -2.22
C LYS A 753 -5.92 -14.82 -3.69
N VAL A 754 -4.82 -14.67 -4.41
CA VAL A 754 -4.70 -15.12 -5.81
C VAL A 754 -5.00 -16.62 -5.95
N SER A 755 -4.57 -17.46 -5.01
CA SER A 755 -4.85 -18.90 -5.05
C SER A 755 -6.34 -19.21 -5.07
N HIS A 756 -7.17 -18.47 -4.32
CA HIS A 756 -8.63 -18.65 -4.36
C HIS A 756 -9.18 -18.40 -5.76
N GLY A 757 -8.69 -17.37 -6.44
CA GLY A 757 -9.08 -17.05 -7.82
C GLY A 757 -8.75 -18.17 -8.80
N HIS A 758 -7.59 -18.82 -8.63
CA HIS A 758 -7.23 -19.99 -9.42
C HIS A 758 -8.15 -21.17 -9.14
N VAL A 759 -8.55 -21.41 -7.89
CA VAL A 759 -9.48 -22.49 -7.57
C VAL A 759 -10.87 -22.22 -8.17
N ILE A 760 -11.37 -20.99 -8.08
CA ILE A 760 -12.63 -20.58 -8.72
C ILE A 760 -12.61 -20.92 -10.22
N ASP A 761 -11.47 -20.72 -10.89
CA ASP A 761 -11.34 -21.01 -12.31
C ASP A 761 -11.34 -22.53 -12.64
N LEU A 762 -11.01 -23.39 -11.68
CA LEU A 762 -10.99 -24.85 -11.86
C LEU A 762 -12.30 -25.54 -11.51
N ILE A 763 -13.12 -24.96 -10.62
CA ILE A 763 -14.36 -25.57 -10.15
C ILE A 763 -15.27 -25.89 -11.35
N GLY A 764 -15.73 -27.14 -11.41
CA GLY A 764 -16.60 -27.63 -12.49
C GLY A 764 -15.92 -27.80 -13.86
N ASN A 765 -14.63 -27.44 -14.00
CA ASN A 765 -13.93 -27.46 -15.28
C ASN A 765 -13.02 -28.68 -15.49
N THR A 766 -12.83 -29.52 -14.47
CA THR A 766 -11.98 -30.73 -14.52
C THR A 766 -12.64 -31.90 -13.78
N ARG A 767 -12.21 -33.14 -14.06
CA ARG A 767 -12.82 -34.34 -13.46
C ARG A 767 -12.52 -34.47 -11.97
N TYR A 768 -11.31 -34.11 -11.57
CA TYR A 768 -10.93 -34.00 -10.16
C TYR A 768 -10.32 -32.64 -9.90
N LEU A 769 -10.66 -32.01 -8.78
CA LEU A 769 -10.01 -30.78 -8.31
C LEU A 769 -8.98 -31.13 -7.23
N PHE A 770 -7.70 -31.02 -7.53
CA PHE A 770 -6.61 -31.38 -6.61
C PHE A 770 -6.19 -30.21 -5.72
N LEU A 771 -6.48 -30.33 -4.42
CA LEU A 771 -6.19 -29.31 -3.40
C LEU A 771 -5.50 -29.96 -2.18
N PRO A 772 -4.24 -30.39 -2.29
CA PRO A 772 -3.54 -31.05 -1.18
C PRO A 772 -3.20 -30.09 -0.03
N ASN A 773 -3.10 -30.63 1.17
CA ASN A 773 -2.45 -29.97 2.31
C ASN A 773 -1.01 -30.45 2.43
N ILE A 774 -0.08 -29.65 1.92
CA ILE A 774 1.35 -29.98 1.97
C ILE A 774 1.94 -29.39 3.26
N ILE A 775 2.29 -30.27 4.20
CA ILE A 775 2.76 -29.89 5.54
C ILE A 775 4.25 -29.57 5.53
N ASN A 776 5.04 -30.44 4.88
CA ASN A 776 6.49 -30.37 4.88
C ASN A 776 7.07 -30.44 3.47
N LEU A 777 8.27 -29.89 3.33
CA LEU A 777 9.11 -30.04 2.13
C LEU A 777 10.15 -31.16 2.33
N PRO A 778 10.65 -31.76 1.24
CA PRO A 778 11.77 -32.68 1.30
C PRO A 778 12.95 -32.05 2.06
N SER A 779 13.45 -32.74 3.08
CA SER A 779 14.66 -32.32 3.80
C SER A 779 15.85 -33.13 3.26
N LYS A 780 16.91 -32.43 2.82
CA LYS A 780 18.14 -33.06 2.30
C LYS A 780 19.31 -33.02 3.30
N GLY A 781 19.08 -32.66 4.57
CA GLY A 781 20.11 -32.57 5.62
C GLY A 781 19.57 -32.80 7.04
N GLU A 782 20.34 -32.48 8.09
CA GLU A 782 19.95 -32.66 9.51
C GLU A 782 18.82 -31.73 9.99
N GLU A 783 18.21 -30.95 9.09
CA GLU A 783 17.09 -30.06 9.40
C GLU A 783 15.87 -30.88 9.85
N LYS A 784 15.68 -30.96 11.17
CA LYS A 784 14.55 -31.67 11.80
C LYS A 784 13.20 -31.00 11.53
N LYS A 785 13.17 -29.72 11.13
CA LYS A 785 11.97 -28.90 10.92
C LYS A 785 11.97 -28.32 9.51
N SER A 786 11.04 -28.77 8.67
CA SER A 786 10.94 -28.39 7.25
C SER A 786 9.49 -28.08 6.88
N TYR A 787 8.84 -27.15 7.59
CA TYR A 787 7.41 -26.86 7.40
C TYR A 787 7.17 -25.78 6.34
N TYR A 788 6.06 -25.89 5.62
CA TYR A 788 5.49 -24.76 4.90
C TYR A 788 4.94 -23.72 5.88
N CYS A 789 4.59 -22.53 5.39
CA CYS A 789 3.91 -21.57 6.25
C CYS A 789 2.46 -22.04 6.52
N PRO A 790 1.87 -21.66 7.68
CA PRO A 790 0.52 -22.08 8.03
C PRO A 790 -0.54 -21.69 6.99
N LEU A 791 -0.38 -20.54 6.33
CA LEU A 791 -1.31 -20.11 5.28
C LEU A 791 -1.24 -20.99 4.03
N VAL A 792 -0.04 -21.46 3.64
CA VAL A 792 0.12 -22.33 2.46
C VAL A 792 -0.36 -23.74 2.76
N SER A 793 -0.02 -24.31 3.92
CA SER A 793 -0.53 -25.62 4.34
C SER A 793 -2.04 -25.60 4.59
N GLY A 794 -2.53 -24.51 5.20
CA GLY A 794 -3.95 -24.31 5.49
C GLY A 794 -4.79 -23.89 4.28
N ASN A 795 -4.19 -23.68 3.10
CA ASN A 795 -4.87 -23.09 1.94
C ASN A 795 -6.14 -23.86 1.55
N GLN A 796 -6.09 -25.20 1.61
CA GLN A 796 -7.27 -25.99 1.28
C GLN A 796 -8.47 -25.69 2.19
N TYR A 797 -8.26 -25.49 3.50
CA TYR A 797 -9.34 -25.23 4.44
C TYR A 797 -9.90 -23.82 4.25
N MET A 798 -9.03 -22.83 3.99
CA MET A 798 -9.44 -21.47 3.70
C MET A 798 -10.30 -21.41 2.43
N VAL A 799 -9.85 -22.03 1.34
CA VAL A 799 -10.58 -22.08 0.07
C VAL A 799 -11.90 -22.84 0.21
N LYS A 800 -11.89 -24.02 0.85
CA LYS A 800 -13.12 -24.81 1.06
C LYS A 800 -14.17 -24.02 1.81
N THR A 801 -13.76 -23.34 2.89
CA THR A 801 -14.66 -22.57 3.74
C THR A 801 -15.18 -21.34 3.01
N ALA A 802 -14.32 -20.65 2.25
CA ALA A 802 -14.68 -19.49 1.47
C ALA A 802 -15.65 -19.81 0.31
N LEU A 803 -15.46 -20.94 -0.35
CA LEU A 803 -16.20 -21.31 -1.56
C LEU A 803 -17.31 -22.35 -1.31
N GLY A 804 -17.51 -22.79 -0.07
CA GLY A 804 -18.52 -23.79 0.29
C GLY A 804 -18.28 -25.19 -0.33
N LEU A 805 -17.03 -25.56 -0.58
CA LEU A 805 -16.67 -26.84 -1.22
C LEU A 805 -16.79 -28.02 -0.25
N LYS A 806 -17.39 -29.12 -0.70
CA LYS A 806 -17.48 -30.37 0.09
C LYS A 806 -16.25 -31.25 -0.16
N ASP A 807 -15.96 -32.16 0.77
CA ASP A 807 -14.87 -33.14 0.60
C ASP A 807 -15.08 -34.08 -0.60
N THR A 808 -16.32 -34.27 -1.05
CA THR A 808 -16.63 -35.05 -2.25
C THR A 808 -16.25 -34.35 -3.55
N ASP A 809 -16.05 -33.03 -3.52
CA ASP A 809 -15.83 -32.20 -4.71
C ASP A 809 -14.34 -32.04 -5.03
N ILE A 810 -13.46 -32.45 -4.11
CA ILE A 810 -12.02 -32.22 -4.18
C ILE A 810 -11.22 -33.47 -3.84
N LEU A 811 -10.00 -33.54 -4.36
CA LEU A 811 -8.98 -34.50 -3.99
C LEU A 811 -7.94 -33.78 -3.11
N ASN A 812 -8.05 -33.94 -1.79
CA ASN A 812 -7.34 -33.11 -0.81
C ASN A 812 -6.50 -33.90 0.21
N PRO A 813 -5.54 -34.72 -0.23
CA PRO A 813 -4.70 -35.48 0.69
C PRO A 813 -3.85 -34.54 1.57
N THR A 814 -3.61 -34.96 2.81
CA THR A 814 -2.52 -34.42 3.62
C THR A 814 -1.23 -35.10 3.20
N VAL A 815 -0.22 -34.30 2.86
CA VAL A 815 1.02 -34.75 2.22
C VAL A 815 2.23 -34.30 3.02
N HIS A 816 3.06 -35.26 3.42
CA HIS A 816 4.35 -35.02 4.08
C HIS A 816 5.51 -35.34 3.13
N LEU A 817 5.89 -34.39 2.27
CA LEU A 817 6.99 -34.59 1.30
C LEU A 817 8.38 -34.81 1.94
N LYS A 818 8.50 -34.69 3.27
CA LYS A 818 9.70 -35.08 4.01
C LYS A 818 9.88 -36.60 4.10
N TYR A 819 8.79 -37.37 3.93
CA TYR A 819 8.85 -38.83 3.99
C TYR A 819 9.55 -39.39 2.76
N ASN A 820 10.19 -40.55 2.95
CA ASN A 820 10.71 -41.32 1.83
C ASN A 820 9.54 -41.84 0.94
N PRO A 821 9.81 -42.23 -0.31
CA PRO A 821 8.78 -42.71 -1.23
C PRO A 821 7.94 -43.87 -0.68
N ASP A 822 8.52 -44.76 0.13
CA ASP A 822 7.79 -45.88 0.74
C ASP A 822 6.69 -45.39 1.68
N LEU A 823 7.01 -44.58 2.69
CA LEU A 823 6.05 -44.04 3.65
C LEU A 823 5.03 -43.12 2.98
N LEU A 824 5.49 -42.28 2.05
CA LEU A 824 4.61 -41.38 1.31
C LEU A 824 3.63 -42.14 0.40
N SER A 825 4.05 -43.28 -0.16
CA SER A 825 3.16 -44.12 -0.97
C SER A 825 2.02 -44.71 -0.16
N ILE A 826 2.28 -45.11 1.09
CA ILE A 826 1.26 -45.61 2.02
C ILE A 826 0.28 -44.48 2.37
N GLU A 827 0.80 -43.31 2.76
CA GLU A 827 0.01 -42.13 3.11
C GLU A 827 -0.95 -41.70 1.98
N LEU A 828 -0.46 -41.67 0.73
CA LEU A 828 -1.29 -41.34 -0.42
C LEU A 828 -2.25 -42.46 -0.81
N HIS A 829 -1.84 -43.73 -0.71
CA HIS A 829 -2.71 -44.85 -1.05
C HIS A 829 -3.93 -44.92 -0.13
N GLU A 830 -3.74 -44.72 1.18
CA GLU A 830 -4.81 -44.71 2.17
C GLU A 830 -5.84 -43.61 1.93
N GLN A 831 -5.38 -42.41 1.55
CA GLN A 831 -6.25 -41.23 1.38
C GLN A 831 -6.91 -41.17 -0.01
N ILE A 832 -6.18 -41.48 -1.09
CA ILE A 832 -6.63 -41.21 -2.46
C ILE A 832 -6.51 -42.42 -3.41
N GLY A 833 -5.91 -43.53 -2.98
CA GLY A 833 -5.66 -44.69 -3.85
C GLY A 833 -6.91 -45.31 -4.45
N LYS A 834 -7.99 -45.41 -3.66
CA LYS A 834 -9.29 -45.92 -4.13
C LYS A 834 -9.91 -45.02 -5.19
N THR A 835 -9.93 -43.71 -4.94
CA THR A 835 -10.48 -42.70 -5.87
C THR A 835 -9.72 -42.70 -7.20
N LEU A 836 -8.39 -42.81 -7.14
CA LEU A 836 -7.53 -42.87 -8.33
C LEU A 836 -7.48 -44.25 -9.00
N ARG A 837 -8.09 -45.29 -8.40
CA ARG A 837 -8.00 -46.68 -8.84
C ARG A 837 -6.54 -47.15 -9.01
N ALA A 838 -5.67 -46.76 -8.09
CA ALA A 838 -4.24 -47.05 -8.13
C ALA A 838 -3.82 -47.93 -6.94
N SER A 839 -3.08 -49.00 -7.22
CA SER A 839 -2.47 -49.84 -6.20
C SER A 839 -1.32 -49.13 -5.49
N LEU A 840 -0.99 -49.56 -4.27
CA LEU A 840 0.16 -49.04 -3.52
C LEU A 840 1.45 -49.08 -4.35
N SER A 841 1.71 -50.20 -5.04
CA SER A 841 2.88 -50.34 -5.91
C SER A 841 2.91 -49.32 -7.05
N LYS A 842 1.75 -49.04 -7.66
CA LYS A 842 1.65 -48.05 -8.75
C LYS A 842 1.86 -46.62 -8.24
N ILE A 843 1.36 -46.31 -7.03
CA ILE A 843 1.60 -45.02 -6.36
C ILE A 843 3.08 -44.84 -6.04
N LYS A 844 3.73 -45.87 -5.50
CA LYS A 844 5.17 -45.85 -5.22
C LYS A 844 5.98 -45.59 -6.50
N GLU A 845 5.71 -46.34 -7.57
CA GLU A 845 6.39 -46.14 -8.86
C GLU A 845 6.19 -44.71 -9.39
N ALA A 846 4.98 -44.16 -9.26
CA ALA A 846 4.69 -42.77 -9.64
C ALA A 846 5.45 -41.74 -8.79
N LEU A 847 5.61 -41.99 -7.49
CA LEU A 847 6.42 -41.15 -6.60
C LEU A 847 7.90 -41.19 -6.96
N ASP A 848 8.46 -42.37 -7.22
CA ASP A 848 9.87 -42.53 -7.61
C ASP A 848 10.17 -41.74 -8.90
N VAL A 849 9.29 -41.85 -9.90
CA VAL A 849 9.39 -41.05 -11.14
C VAL A 849 9.29 -39.55 -10.86
N ALA A 850 8.35 -39.13 -10.01
CA ALA A 850 8.14 -37.73 -9.67
C ALA A 850 9.34 -37.11 -8.94
N PHE A 851 9.92 -37.81 -7.96
CA PHE A 851 11.13 -37.37 -7.26
C PHE A 851 12.33 -37.31 -8.19
N SER A 852 12.53 -38.33 -9.05
CA SER A 852 13.64 -38.35 -10.00
C SER A 852 13.59 -37.16 -10.95
N ARG A 853 12.43 -36.89 -11.57
CA ARG A 853 12.28 -35.76 -12.50
C ARG A 853 12.44 -34.40 -11.81
N GLN A 854 11.95 -34.26 -10.57
CA GLN A 854 12.17 -33.06 -9.79
C GLN A 854 13.66 -32.84 -9.49
N GLN A 855 14.39 -33.91 -9.16
CA GLN A 855 15.83 -33.86 -8.92
C GLN A 855 16.62 -33.54 -10.20
N ASP A 856 16.21 -34.05 -11.35
CA ASP A 856 16.84 -33.75 -12.64
C ASP A 856 16.69 -32.27 -13.01
N PHE A 857 15.50 -31.70 -12.79
CA PHE A 857 15.25 -30.27 -12.96
C PHE A 857 16.15 -29.40 -12.05
N GLU A 858 16.25 -29.75 -10.76
CA GLU A 858 17.14 -29.06 -9.81
C GLU A 858 18.62 -29.18 -10.21
N ASN A 859 19.06 -30.36 -10.64
CA ASN A 859 20.43 -30.59 -11.08
C ASN A 859 20.78 -29.79 -12.34
N GLU A 860 19.85 -29.66 -13.29
CA GLU A 860 20.05 -28.81 -14.47
C GLU A 860 20.23 -27.34 -14.07
N MET A 861 19.42 -26.85 -13.12
CA MET A 861 19.53 -25.49 -12.58
C MET A 861 20.89 -25.26 -11.92
N TYR A 862 21.39 -26.19 -11.11
CA TYR A 862 22.71 -26.09 -10.48
C TYR A 862 23.84 -26.05 -11.51
N LYS A 863 23.77 -26.90 -12.55
CA LYS A 863 24.73 -26.88 -13.66
C LYS A 863 24.73 -25.53 -14.39
N LYS A 864 23.54 -24.98 -14.67
CA LYS A 864 23.42 -23.65 -15.29
C LYS A 864 23.96 -22.54 -14.41
N CYS A 865 23.80 -22.62 -13.10
CA CYS A 865 24.41 -21.67 -12.19
C CYS A 865 25.94 -21.70 -12.29
N ALA A 866 26.54 -22.90 -12.25
CA ALA A 866 27.98 -23.06 -12.37
C ALA A 866 28.49 -22.47 -13.70
N GLU A 867 27.82 -22.78 -14.82
CA GLU A 867 28.12 -22.18 -16.13
C GLU A 867 28.07 -20.64 -16.06
N ILE A 868 26.96 -20.06 -15.61
CA ILE A 868 26.77 -18.60 -15.55
C ILE A 868 27.86 -17.94 -14.69
N THR A 869 28.13 -18.49 -13.50
CA THR A 869 29.11 -17.93 -12.58
C THR A 869 30.55 -18.03 -13.11
N SER A 870 30.86 -19.03 -13.93
CA SER A 870 32.19 -19.18 -14.54
C SER A 870 32.51 -18.13 -15.61
N PHE A 871 31.47 -17.55 -16.22
CA PHE A 871 31.61 -16.48 -17.22
C PHE A 871 31.56 -15.07 -16.63
N LEU A 872 31.31 -14.92 -15.33
CA LEU A 872 31.37 -13.62 -14.68
C LEU A 872 32.84 -13.20 -14.59
N VAL A 873 33.18 -12.10 -15.26
CA VAL A 873 34.51 -11.47 -15.15
C VAL A 873 34.76 -11.09 -13.69
N ASP A 874 36.02 -11.22 -13.23
CA ASP A 874 36.44 -10.75 -11.90
C ASP A 874 35.88 -9.34 -11.63
N ASN A 875 35.13 -9.19 -10.54
CA ASN A 875 34.44 -7.97 -10.11
C ASN A 875 33.12 -7.59 -10.82
N GLN A 876 32.52 -8.45 -11.64
CA GLN A 876 31.16 -8.19 -12.13
C GLN A 876 30.12 -8.46 -11.02
N PRO A 877 29.23 -7.52 -10.68
CA PRO A 877 28.24 -7.73 -9.63
C PRO A 877 27.15 -8.72 -10.08
N LEU A 878 26.80 -9.65 -9.18
CA LEU A 878 25.68 -10.57 -9.34
C LEU A 878 24.64 -10.34 -8.24
N VAL A 879 23.40 -10.06 -8.62
CA VAL A 879 22.28 -9.97 -7.68
C VAL A 879 21.66 -11.36 -7.51
N VAL A 880 21.62 -11.87 -6.29
CA VAL A 880 20.95 -13.13 -5.96
C VAL A 880 19.58 -12.80 -5.36
N VAL A 881 18.54 -13.26 -6.03
CA VAL A 881 17.16 -12.96 -5.67
C VAL A 881 16.55 -14.09 -4.86
N THR A 882 16.29 -13.83 -3.60
CA THR A 882 15.68 -14.76 -2.66
C THR A 882 14.20 -14.44 -2.48
N GLY A 883 13.39 -15.44 -2.19
CA GLY A 883 11.96 -15.28 -1.99
C GLY A 883 11.26 -16.62 -2.10
N ARG A 884 9.95 -16.62 -1.85
CA ARG A 884 9.14 -17.83 -2.00
C ARG A 884 8.88 -18.08 -3.49
N PRO A 885 8.75 -19.34 -3.95
CA PRO A 885 8.57 -19.63 -5.38
C PRO A 885 7.41 -18.88 -6.04
N TYR A 886 6.30 -18.68 -5.32
CA TYR A 886 5.16 -17.89 -5.81
C TYR A 886 5.45 -16.38 -5.90
N ASN A 887 6.44 -15.85 -5.15
CA ASN A 887 6.94 -14.47 -5.33
C ASN A 887 7.99 -14.39 -6.44
N LEU A 888 8.73 -15.46 -6.69
CA LEU A 888 9.80 -15.45 -7.69
C LEU A 888 9.26 -15.66 -9.11
N TYR A 889 8.20 -16.45 -9.28
CA TYR A 889 7.81 -16.98 -10.59
C TYR A 889 6.38 -16.65 -11.02
N ASP A 890 5.56 -16.03 -10.16
CA ASP A 890 4.32 -15.41 -10.62
C ASP A 890 4.60 -13.97 -11.07
N GLU A 891 4.59 -13.76 -12.38
CA GLU A 891 4.89 -12.48 -13.03
C GLU A 891 3.91 -11.35 -12.64
N LYS A 892 2.68 -11.67 -12.23
CA LYS A 892 1.71 -10.68 -11.75
C LYS A 892 2.03 -10.29 -10.32
N LEU A 893 2.32 -11.26 -9.45
CA LEU A 893 2.67 -11.01 -8.04
C LEU A 893 3.98 -10.24 -7.92
N ASN A 894 4.95 -10.49 -8.81
CA ASN A 894 6.29 -9.93 -8.70
C ASN A 894 6.58 -8.76 -9.64
N LEU A 895 5.56 -8.29 -10.38
CA LEU A 895 5.65 -7.18 -11.32
C LEU A 895 6.77 -7.37 -12.36
N ARG A 896 7.03 -8.62 -12.77
CA ARG A 896 8.07 -9.03 -13.73
C ARG A 896 9.48 -8.58 -13.37
N ILE A 897 9.83 -8.72 -12.10
CA ILE A 897 11.10 -8.25 -11.54
C ILE A 897 12.34 -8.69 -12.34
N GLY A 898 12.39 -9.95 -12.79
CA GLY A 898 13.51 -10.49 -13.59
C GLY A 898 13.74 -9.72 -14.88
N GLN A 899 12.66 -9.49 -15.62
CA GLN A 899 12.67 -8.67 -16.83
C GLN A 899 13.13 -7.24 -16.54
N ASN A 900 12.68 -6.65 -15.44
CA ASN A 900 13.00 -5.28 -15.08
C ASN A 900 14.47 -5.11 -14.67
N MET A 901 15.04 -6.04 -13.88
CA MET A 901 16.47 -6.07 -13.55
C MET A 901 17.33 -6.22 -14.81
N SER A 902 16.95 -7.12 -15.72
CA SER A 902 17.60 -7.31 -17.01
C SER A 902 17.61 -6.02 -17.85
N LYS A 903 16.48 -5.29 -17.91
CA LYS A 903 16.35 -4.02 -18.65
C LYS A 903 17.26 -2.91 -18.09
N ILE A 904 17.45 -2.83 -16.77
CA ILE A 904 18.34 -1.83 -16.16
C ILE A 904 19.81 -2.26 -16.11
N GLY A 905 20.14 -3.42 -16.67
CA GLY A 905 21.51 -3.91 -16.80
C GLY A 905 22.06 -4.61 -15.56
N LEU A 906 21.19 -5.07 -14.64
CA LEU A 906 21.59 -5.95 -13.53
C LEU A 906 21.58 -7.41 -13.99
N THR A 907 22.66 -8.14 -13.70
CA THR A 907 22.70 -9.60 -13.78
C THR A 907 22.07 -10.14 -12.49
N ALA A 908 20.94 -10.85 -12.60
CA ALA A 908 20.19 -11.31 -11.44
C ALA A 908 19.76 -12.78 -11.55
N LEU A 909 20.13 -13.63 -10.58
CA LEU A 909 19.79 -15.06 -10.53
C LEU A 909 18.80 -15.33 -9.39
N PRO A 910 17.69 -16.06 -9.62
CA PRO A 910 16.83 -16.52 -8.54
C PRO A 910 17.49 -17.62 -7.71
N MET A 911 17.12 -17.73 -6.43
CA MET A 911 17.77 -18.62 -5.46
C MET A 911 17.76 -20.11 -5.81
N ASP A 912 16.85 -20.57 -6.68
CA ASP A 912 16.75 -21.98 -7.10
C ASP A 912 17.94 -22.44 -7.97
N PHE A 913 18.76 -21.52 -8.49
CA PHE A 913 19.99 -21.86 -9.20
C PHE A 913 21.11 -22.34 -8.28
N PHE A 914 21.06 -22.01 -6.99
CA PHE A 914 22.18 -22.25 -6.08
C PHE A 914 22.00 -23.54 -5.29
N ASP A 915 23.05 -24.35 -5.28
CA ASP A 915 23.13 -25.50 -4.38
C ASP A 915 23.57 -25.04 -2.99
N ILE A 916 22.75 -25.35 -1.98
CA ILE A 916 22.91 -24.89 -0.60
C ILE A 916 22.99 -26.04 0.40
N ARG A 917 23.21 -27.26 -0.08
CA ARG A 917 23.27 -28.46 0.77
C ARG A 917 24.36 -28.36 1.83
N ASP A 918 25.50 -27.77 1.47
CA ASP A 918 26.69 -27.70 2.33
C ASP A 918 26.76 -26.42 3.18
N ILE A 919 25.74 -25.56 3.13
CA ILE A 919 25.71 -24.32 3.92
C ILE A 919 25.13 -24.60 5.30
N ASP A 920 25.93 -24.34 6.34
CA ASP A 920 25.51 -24.47 7.74
C ASP A 920 24.45 -23.43 8.15
N LEU A 921 23.48 -23.86 8.95
CA LEU A 921 22.44 -23.02 9.57
C LEU A 921 22.27 -23.31 11.07
N SER A 922 23.30 -23.85 11.72
CA SER A 922 23.28 -24.20 13.15
C SER A 922 23.05 -23.01 14.09
N ASP A 923 23.37 -21.80 13.65
CA ASP A 923 23.12 -20.51 14.31
C ASP A 923 21.63 -20.13 14.37
N PHE A 924 20.77 -20.75 13.55
CA PHE A 924 19.32 -20.60 13.61
C PHE A 924 18.60 -21.93 13.89
N PRO A 925 18.88 -22.60 15.04
CA PRO A 925 18.41 -23.97 15.29
C PRO A 925 16.89 -24.07 15.49
N LYS A 926 16.22 -22.92 15.66
CA LYS A 926 14.76 -22.81 15.80
C LYS A 926 14.07 -22.38 14.51
N MET A 927 14.79 -22.26 13.39
CA MET A 927 14.16 -21.95 12.10
C MET A 927 13.16 -23.06 11.74
N TYR A 928 11.88 -22.71 11.74
CA TYR A 928 10.78 -23.67 11.60
C TYR A 928 10.39 -23.89 10.14
N TRP A 929 10.51 -22.85 9.32
CA TRP A 929 10.06 -22.84 7.93
C TRP A 929 11.18 -23.23 6.98
N SER A 930 10.93 -24.24 6.14
CA SER A 930 11.91 -24.74 5.15
C SER A 930 12.35 -23.65 4.17
N MET A 931 11.40 -22.86 3.64
CA MET A 931 11.74 -21.73 2.78
C MET A 931 12.57 -20.66 3.51
N GLY A 932 12.27 -20.42 4.80
CA GLY A 932 13.06 -19.50 5.62
C GLY A 932 14.52 -19.99 5.75
N ALA A 933 14.70 -21.28 6.06
CA ALA A 933 16.02 -21.89 6.12
C ALA A 933 16.80 -21.75 4.81
N ARG A 934 16.16 -22.05 3.66
CA ARG A 934 16.78 -21.88 2.34
C ARG A 934 17.16 -20.42 2.06
N ILE A 935 16.29 -19.47 2.38
CA ILE A 935 16.55 -18.03 2.22
C ILE A 935 17.77 -17.60 3.04
N LEU A 936 17.87 -18.03 4.30
CA LEU A 936 19.00 -17.68 5.18
C LEU A 936 20.32 -18.35 4.75
N LYS A 937 20.28 -19.60 4.27
CA LYS A 937 21.45 -20.25 3.69
C LYS A 937 21.98 -19.48 2.47
N ILE A 938 21.08 -19.05 1.59
CA ILE A 938 21.47 -18.19 0.46
C ILE A 938 21.99 -16.83 0.95
N ALA A 939 21.41 -16.24 1.99
CA ALA A 939 21.92 -15.00 2.58
C ALA A 939 23.38 -15.17 3.07
N LYS A 940 23.72 -16.31 3.69
CA LYS A 940 25.11 -16.64 4.07
C LYS A 940 26.02 -16.81 2.86
N LEU A 941 25.55 -17.48 1.81
CA LEU A 941 26.28 -17.59 0.54
C LEU A 941 26.59 -16.21 -0.03
N ILE A 942 25.57 -15.35 -0.12
CA ILE A 942 25.72 -13.97 -0.60
C ILE A 942 26.72 -13.24 0.29
N LYS A 943 26.61 -13.32 1.62
CA LYS A 943 27.52 -12.66 2.56
C LYS A 943 28.97 -13.05 2.30
N ASN A 944 29.24 -14.34 2.11
CA ASN A 944 30.59 -14.90 2.00
C ASN A 944 31.20 -14.82 0.59
N THR A 945 30.40 -14.60 -0.45
CA THR A 945 30.91 -14.51 -1.83
C THR A 945 31.14 -13.05 -2.25
N PRO A 946 32.38 -12.66 -2.61
CA PRO A 946 32.66 -11.33 -3.17
C PRO A 946 31.81 -11.04 -4.41
N ASN A 947 31.41 -9.78 -4.62
CA ASN A 947 30.57 -9.33 -5.74
C ASN A 947 29.13 -9.88 -5.81
N PHE A 948 28.70 -10.74 -4.88
CA PHE A 948 27.30 -11.13 -4.76
C PHE A 948 26.53 -10.10 -3.92
N PHE A 949 25.32 -9.75 -4.32
CA PHE A 949 24.46 -8.80 -3.61
C PHE A 949 23.05 -9.39 -3.45
N GLY A 950 22.41 -9.13 -2.32
CA GLY A 950 21.13 -9.76 -1.98
C GLY A 950 19.93 -8.92 -2.39
N LEU A 951 18.93 -9.54 -3.02
CA LEU A 951 17.60 -8.97 -3.16
C LEU A 951 16.57 -9.96 -2.60
N HIS A 952 15.77 -9.57 -1.61
CA HIS A 952 14.77 -10.42 -0.99
C HIS A 952 13.34 -9.98 -1.35
N LEU A 953 12.53 -10.87 -1.91
CA LEU A 953 11.12 -10.65 -2.27
C LEU A 953 10.17 -11.25 -1.22
N THR A 954 9.36 -10.37 -0.63
CA THR A 954 8.35 -10.69 0.38
C THR A 954 7.00 -10.06 0.00
N ASN A 955 5.93 -10.37 0.74
CA ASN A 955 4.63 -9.70 0.57
C ASN A 955 4.16 -9.08 1.87
N PHE A 956 3.36 -8.02 1.74
CA PHE A 956 2.59 -7.50 2.85
C PHE A 956 1.72 -8.61 3.47
N SER A 957 1.57 -8.58 4.80
CA SER A 957 0.88 -9.60 5.58
C SER A 957 1.53 -11.00 5.54
N CYS A 958 2.81 -11.11 5.15
CA CYS A 958 3.54 -12.38 5.25
C CYS A 958 4.03 -12.63 6.69
N GLY A 959 3.27 -13.39 7.46
CA GLY A 959 3.60 -13.73 8.85
C GLY A 959 4.98 -14.36 9.06
N PRO A 960 5.41 -15.38 8.30
CA PRO A 960 6.75 -15.95 8.46
C PRO A 960 7.89 -15.00 8.08
N ASP A 961 7.70 -14.19 7.03
CA ASP A 961 8.78 -13.33 6.53
C ASP A 961 8.99 -12.10 7.42
N SER A 962 7.97 -11.67 8.18
CA SER A 962 8.17 -10.67 9.24
C SER A 962 9.21 -11.11 10.27
N PHE A 963 9.41 -12.42 10.50
CA PHE A 963 10.51 -12.94 11.30
C PHE A 963 11.79 -13.14 10.47
N ASN A 964 11.69 -13.75 9.28
CA ASN A 964 12.87 -14.05 8.46
C ASN A 964 13.65 -12.80 8.05
N GLU A 965 12.97 -11.68 7.79
CA GLU A 965 13.61 -10.43 7.39
C GLU A 965 14.62 -9.96 8.45
N HIS A 966 14.31 -10.09 9.74
CA HIS A 966 15.26 -9.73 10.80
C HIS A 966 16.52 -10.59 10.76
N PHE A 967 16.38 -11.91 10.54
CA PHE A 967 17.52 -12.82 10.39
C PHE A 967 18.31 -12.56 9.10
N TYR A 968 17.62 -12.26 8.00
CA TYR A 968 18.25 -11.90 6.73
C TYR A 968 19.10 -10.64 6.89
N LYS A 969 18.53 -9.57 7.48
CA LYS A 969 19.22 -8.31 7.79
C LYS A 969 20.44 -8.57 8.69
N TYR A 970 20.29 -9.40 9.72
CA TYR A 970 21.38 -9.79 10.63
C TYR A 970 22.54 -10.48 9.90
N ILE A 971 22.26 -11.43 9.01
CA ILE A 971 23.30 -12.14 8.23
C ILE A 971 24.02 -11.19 7.27
N MET A 972 23.26 -10.33 6.58
CA MET A 972 23.83 -9.41 5.60
C MET A 972 24.73 -8.36 6.26
N GLY A 973 24.37 -7.86 7.44
CA GLY A 973 25.12 -6.83 8.16
C GLY A 973 25.32 -5.59 7.27
N GLU A 974 26.57 -5.14 7.12
CA GLU A 974 26.90 -3.97 6.28
C GLU A 974 26.95 -4.27 4.77
N LYS A 975 26.82 -5.53 4.35
CA LYS A 975 26.87 -5.87 2.92
C LYS A 975 25.58 -5.39 2.25
N PRO A 976 25.62 -4.65 1.11
CA PRO A 976 24.40 -4.11 0.52
C PRO A 976 23.38 -5.20 0.14
N TYR A 977 22.12 -4.95 0.51
CA TYR A 977 20.97 -5.75 0.11
C TYR A 977 19.74 -4.88 -0.07
N LEU A 978 18.75 -5.40 -0.79
CA LEU A 978 17.44 -4.78 -0.97
C LEU A 978 16.34 -5.76 -0.55
N ILE A 979 15.39 -5.31 0.27
CA ILE A 979 14.16 -6.06 0.56
C ILE A 979 13.01 -5.36 -0.17
N LEU A 980 12.32 -6.08 -1.04
CA LEU A 980 11.13 -5.60 -1.73
C LEU A 980 9.90 -6.33 -1.19
N GLU A 981 9.05 -5.57 -0.52
CA GLU A 981 7.73 -6.00 -0.09
C GLU A 981 6.69 -5.61 -1.16
N LEU A 982 5.98 -6.61 -1.66
CA LEU A 982 4.95 -6.49 -2.70
C LEU A 982 3.55 -6.70 -2.11
N ASP A 983 2.53 -6.24 -2.82
CA ASP A 983 1.13 -6.38 -2.40
C ASP A 983 0.21 -6.38 -3.65
N GLU A 984 -1.10 -6.15 -3.48
CA GLU A 984 -2.12 -6.09 -4.53
C GLU A 984 -1.92 -5.00 -5.60
N HIS A 985 -0.94 -4.10 -5.44
CA HIS A 985 -0.68 -3.00 -6.38
C HIS A 985 -0.16 -3.49 -7.74
N THR A 986 -0.55 -2.79 -8.79
CA THR A 986 -0.14 -3.10 -10.18
C THR A 986 0.94 -2.15 -10.72
N ALA A 987 1.38 -1.17 -9.94
CA ALA A 987 2.29 -0.12 -10.38
C ALA A 987 3.78 -0.53 -10.23
N VAL A 988 4.53 -0.50 -11.33
CA VAL A 988 5.95 -0.92 -11.37
C VAL A 988 6.91 0.20 -10.98
N ALA A 989 6.53 1.47 -11.16
CA ALA A 989 7.39 2.65 -10.98
C ALA A 989 8.11 2.73 -9.61
N GLY A 990 7.42 2.39 -8.52
CA GLY A 990 8.01 2.35 -7.18
C GLY A 990 9.09 1.28 -7.03
N VAL A 991 8.84 0.09 -7.60
CA VAL A 991 9.82 -1.01 -7.64
C VAL A 991 11.02 -0.63 -8.50
N MET A 992 10.81 -0.02 -9.67
CA MET A 992 11.90 0.43 -10.55
C MET A 992 12.84 1.40 -9.84
N THR A 993 12.30 2.37 -9.11
CA THR A 993 13.11 3.35 -8.39
C THR A 993 14.00 2.69 -7.33
N ARG A 994 13.48 1.70 -6.59
CA ARG A 994 14.28 0.92 -5.63
C ARG A 994 15.36 0.07 -6.32
N LEU A 995 15.05 -0.55 -7.45
CA LEU A 995 16.01 -1.34 -8.22
C LEU A 995 17.16 -0.47 -8.78
N GLU A 996 16.85 0.72 -9.28
CA GLU A 996 17.82 1.68 -9.79
C GLU A 996 18.73 2.19 -8.67
N ALA A 997 18.16 2.59 -7.53
CA ALA A 997 18.93 3.01 -6.37
C ALA A 997 19.84 1.87 -5.86
N PHE A 998 19.34 0.63 -5.82
CA PHE A 998 20.15 -0.52 -5.41
C PHE A 998 21.30 -0.80 -6.37
N LYS A 999 21.07 -0.70 -7.68
CA LYS A 999 22.15 -0.76 -8.68
C LYS A 999 23.22 0.29 -8.41
N ASN A 1000 22.83 1.53 -8.10
CA ASN A 1000 23.77 2.62 -7.85
C ASN A 1000 24.56 2.43 -6.55
N VAL A 1001 23.94 1.86 -5.51
CA VAL A 1001 24.63 1.43 -4.28
C VAL A 1001 25.66 0.35 -4.59
N ILE A 1002 25.29 -0.70 -5.34
CA ILE A 1002 26.23 -1.76 -5.75
C ILE A 1002 27.45 -1.16 -6.45
N GLN A 1003 27.23 -0.28 -7.43
CA GLN A 1003 28.30 0.39 -8.16
C GLN A 1003 29.19 1.27 -7.26
N SER A 1004 28.59 1.88 -6.23
CA SER A 1004 29.30 2.71 -5.26
C SER A 1004 30.21 1.89 -4.36
N VAL A 1005 29.71 0.78 -3.83
CA VAL A 1005 30.49 -0.15 -3.01
C VAL A 1005 31.67 -0.71 -3.79
N GLN A 1006 31.45 -1.17 -5.03
CA GLN A 1006 32.53 -1.68 -5.87
C GLN A 1006 33.62 -0.63 -6.15
N LYS A 1007 33.25 0.66 -6.30
CA LYS A 1007 34.24 1.74 -6.43
C LYS A 1007 35.05 1.94 -5.14
N ILE A 1008 34.40 1.91 -3.98
CA ILE A 1008 35.06 2.06 -2.68
C ILE A 1008 36.04 0.90 -2.45
N GLU A 1009 35.63 -0.34 -2.70
CA GLU A 1009 36.47 -1.53 -2.58
C GLU A 1009 37.68 -1.48 -3.53
N ALA A 1010 37.48 -1.00 -4.77
CA ALA A 1010 38.57 -0.81 -5.73
C ALA A 1010 39.59 0.24 -5.25
N ILE A 1011 39.14 1.36 -4.66
CA ILE A 1011 40.01 2.40 -4.10
C ILE A 1011 40.81 1.83 -2.92
N GLN A 1012 40.15 1.16 -1.97
CA GLN A 1012 40.81 0.56 -0.80
C GLN A 1012 41.87 -0.47 -1.19
N THR A 1013 41.58 -1.31 -2.20
CA THR A 1013 42.52 -2.29 -2.73
C THR A 1013 43.74 -1.64 -3.37
N GLN A 1014 43.56 -0.52 -4.07
CA GLN A 1014 44.69 0.26 -4.61
C GLN A 1014 45.52 0.87 -3.48
N THR A 1015 44.90 1.51 -2.49
CA THR A 1015 45.61 2.11 -1.34
C THR A 1015 46.41 1.06 -0.55
N ALA A 1016 45.84 -0.13 -0.33
CA ALA A 1016 46.53 -1.24 0.34
C ALA A 1016 47.74 -1.75 -0.46
N LYS A 1017 47.65 -1.83 -1.79
CA LYS A 1017 48.78 -2.18 -2.66
C LYS A 1017 49.88 -1.12 -2.64
N PHE A 1018 49.51 0.17 -2.62
CA PHE A 1018 50.50 1.26 -2.52
C PHE A 1018 51.21 1.30 -1.16
N THR A 1019 50.50 1.01 -0.06
CA THR A 1019 51.13 0.93 1.27
C THR A 1019 52.04 -0.29 1.41
N ALA A 1020 51.67 -1.43 0.83
CA ALA A 1020 52.50 -2.64 0.81
C ALA A 1020 53.73 -2.55 -0.13
N MET A 1021 53.70 -1.67 -1.14
CA MET A 1021 54.86 -1.37 -2.00
C MET A 1021 55.79 -0.29 -1.42
N GLY A 1022 55.30 0.48 -0.43
CA GLY A 1022 56.06 1.53 0.25
C GLY A 1022 56.69 1.10 1.59
N SER A 1023 56.35 -0.08 2.09
CA SER A 1023 56.98 -0.79 3.21
C SER A 1023 57.97 -1.83 2.71
#